data_AF-A0A1H5S1A0-F1
#
_entry.id   AF-A0A1H5S1A0-F1
#
_cell.length_a   1.000
_cell.length_b   1.000
_cell.length_c   1.000
_cell.angle_alpha   90.00
_cell.angle_beta   90.00
_cell.angle_gamma   90.00
#
_symmetry.space_group_name_H-M   'P 1'
#
loop_
_entity.id
_entity.type
_entity.pdbx_description
1 polymer ?
#
loop_
_entity_poly.entity_id
_entity_poly.type
_entity_poly.pdbx_seq_one_letter_code
_entity_poly.pdbx_strand_id
1 'polypeptide(L)'
;DGGQDTDPGPDTDPGPDSDGGPQGDQNPDTDPRDPSDPPQQPPGDDGGPDTGDGDGHDIPPGHFGDQDPTRPGSVGDRFRPGVYDPPADNPIDNFDNKERETAGRRADEGILVTRLPRHPLSHDGYSSMDALERRGPDDPGTPTEYKDVGKDTKRAMDHAVKEGLDKFKPQPDGSFNHGDIVIDGRRGDLSEQNAVNGLKGRLTRMLREDDPRLEHLGRIETYLGDGSKIIYEDGRITRIDGNGERLIGEWDRDAGRFRSPDENGPPGDDGPTGGPDQDGGPSGTPRDGGGVAPPDGDGPGERPAGDGGPDLDGGPDQGGPDQGGGPDQGGPDQGGGPDQDGGPSGTPRDGGGAAPPSGDNPGEKPAGDGGPGDGGPPGGDGRTGDDGQQGPQQNGGDTADEPGSDPGRQDDPNGHDDSDDHDGDGSTVDPAGQENPDSGGTGDDGHTSEPDSGHHGDAGSLPGHVDEDGIRRFDNDADGEAYGERRLGGTYDALPDTQADAVREYTRHSWPYNGILRGLEDLPTNLWNWWNDVEPGWHIFEMNGGRAPSIGDIYDAAHRADLTPEQRQIVNDILSADDPGMRLEQWIRHSGVRGVIARTFGHFPTEADFRERIRLIDEALSHPLPEGVEVQRGLHSVDFMDGYSGSMESLVGTRQTEEAYMSTALGDRPPTVDGHEMPIRLHLDVPEGSRGLWMGSRSMYPDQRELILPRNTVYEITDVVQDESGRWHIHAKVVDTPRNNGL
;
A
#
# COMPACT_ATOMS: atom_id res chain seq x y z
N ASP A 1 29.20 77.37 -11.89
CA ASP A 1 29.35 76.92 -13.28
C ASP A 1 28.92 75.45 -13.34
N GLY A 2 27.89 75.02 -14.07
CA GLY A 2 26.96 75.74 -14.96
C GLY A 2 26.92 75.11 -16.35
N GLY A 3 25.78 74.71 -16.91
CA GLY A 3 24.42 74.63 -16.35
C GLY A 3 23.35 74.44 -17.43
N GLN A 4 22.07 74.46 -17.01
CA GLN A 4 20.83 74.55 -17.82
C GLN A 4 20.48 73.29 -18.65
N ASP A 5 19.26 72.71 -18.60
CA ASP A 5 17.87 73.18 -18.39
C ASP A 5 17.19 73.77 -19.64
N THR A 6 16.22 73.02 -20.20
CA THR A 6 14.98 73.43 -20.92
C THR A 6 14.32 72.17 -21.54
N ASP A 7 13.00 71.99 -21.66
CA ASP A 7 11.82 72.49 -20.94
C ASP A 7 10.60 71.64 -21.42
N PRO A 8 9.53 71.40 -20.63
CA PRO A 8 8.37 70.61 -21.08
C PRO A 8 7.29 71.47 -21.79
N GLY A 9 6.48 70.86 -22.66
CA GLY A 9 5.41 71.53 -23.42
C GLY A 9 4.05 70.83 -23.32
N PRO A 10 2.98 71.49 -22.80
CA PRO A 10 1.63 70.94 -22.67
C PRO A 10 0.61 71.56 -23.67
N ASP A 11 -0.67 71.19 -23.51
CA ASP A 11 -1.90 71.91 -23.94
C ASP A 11 -2.23 72.02 -25.46
N THR A 12 -3.47 72.11 -25.96
CA THR A 12 -4.86 71.86 -25.46
C THR A 12 -5.86 71.87 -26.64
N ASP A 13 -6.84 70.94 -26.65
CA ASP A 13 -8.28 71.14 -27.01
C ASP A 13 -8.66 71.79 -28.39
N PRO A 14 -9.91 72.18 -28.71
CA PRO A 14 -11.23 71.52 -28.60
C PRO A 14 -11.94 71.30 -29.98
N GLY A 15 -13.13 70.65 -30.02
CA GLY A 15 -14.10 70.89 -31.11
C GLY A 15 -15.28 69.89 -31.24
N PRO A 16 -16.54 70.31 -31.54
CA PRO A 16 -17.73 69.47 -31.29
C PRO A 16 -18.74 69.29 -32.46
N ASP A 17 -19.83 68.54 -32.16
CA ASP A 17 -21.15 68.46 -32.83
C ASP A 17 -21.20 67.84 -34.26
N SER A 18 -22.33 67.34 -34.81
CA SER A 18 -23.76 67.46 -34.40
C SER A 18 -24.63 66.26 -34.83
N ASP A 19 -25.72 66.02 -34.08
CA ASP A 19 -27.10 65.59 -34.45
C ASP A 19 -27.44 64.57 -35.57
N GLY A 20 -28.40 63.67 -35.28
CA GLY A 20 -29.08 62.86 -36.32
C GLY A 20 -30.04 61.74 -35.86
N GLY A 21 -31.16 62.05 -35.19
CA GLY A 21 -32.30 61.10 -35.02
C GLY A 21 -33.36 61.22 -36.13
N PRO A 22 -34.64 60.81 -35.95
CA PRO A 22 -35.23 60.15 -34.75
C PRO A 22 -36.35 59.09 -35.04
N GLN A 23 -36.99 58.61 -33.95
CA GLN A 23 -38.42 58.21 -33.81
C GLN A 23 -39.02 56.92 -34.44
N GLY A 24 -39.94 56.34 -33.66
CA GLY A 24 -41.02 55.42 -34.09
C GLY A 24 -41.00 54.03 -33.44
N ASP A 25 -42.06 53.52 -32.83
CA ASP A 25 -43.18 54.18 -32.11
C ASP A 25 -43.86 53.18 -31.14
N GLN A 26 -44.74 53.63 -30.24
CA GLN A 26 -45.46 52.77 -29.30
C GLN A 26 -46.90 52.44 -29.76
N ASN A 27 -47.32 51.17 -29.74
CA ASN A 27 -48.36 50.65 -28.82
C ASN A 27 -48.76 49.17 -29.10
N PRO A 28 -49.45 48.49 -28.15
CA PRO A 28 -49.89 47.10 -28.29
C PRO A 28 -51.31 46.97 -28.86
N ASP A 29 -51.72 45.73 -29.15
CA ASP A 29 -53.13 45.32 -29.04
C ASP A 29 -53.23 43.83 -28.61
N THR A 30 -54.41 43.40 -28.16
CA THR A 30 -54.63 42.12 -27.45
C THR A 30 -55.54 41.12 -28.19
N ASP A 31 -55.64 39.89 -27.62
CA ASP A 31 -56.77 38.94 -27.76
C ASP A 31 -56.79 38.04 -29.02
N PRO A 32 -57.45 36.85 -29.02
CA PRO A 32 -57.64 35.86 -27.94
C PRO A 32 -57.11 34.44 -28.27
N ARG A 33 -57.05 33.64 -27.19
CA ARG A 33 -56.91 32.18 -27.09
C ARG A 33 -57.56 31.34 -28.23
N ASP A 34 -56.82 30.36 -28.75
CA ASP A 34 -57.37 29.17 -29.40
C ASP A 34 -57.26 27.96 -28.43
N PRO A 35 -58.38 27.31 -28.01
CA PRO A 35 -58.37 26.20 -27.06
C PRO A 35 -58.42 24.82 -27.75
N SER A 36 -57.52 24.58 -28.72
CA SER A 36 -57.62 23.41 -29.63
C SER A 36 -56.42 22.45 -29.66
N ASP A 37 -55.29 22.78 -29.02
CA ASP A 37 -54.12 21.87 -28.95
C ASP A 37 -54.17 20.92 -27.73
N PRO A 38 -53.87 19.62 -27.89
CA PRO A 38 -53.67 18.71 -26.77
C PRO A 38 -52.35 19.03 -26.04
N PRO A 39 -52.20 18.64 -24.76
CA PRO A 39 -50.96 18.90 -24.02
C PRO A 39 -49.78 18.21 -24.71
N GLN A 40 -48.76 19.00 -25.06
CA GLN A 40 -47.49 18.47 -25.53
C GLN A 40 -46.87 17.63 -24.42
N GLN A 41 -46.43 16.42 -24.76
CA GLN A 41 -45.62 15.60 -23.87
C GLN A 41 -44.28 16.32 -23.63
N PRO A 42 -43.63 16.13 -22.47
CA PRO A 42 -42.23 16.55 -22.32
C PRO A 42 -41.38 15.90 -23.42
N PRO A 43 -40.27 16.54 -23.84
CA PRO A 43 -39.37 15.96 -24.83
C PRO A 43 -38.95 14.56 -24.38
N GLY A 44 -38.98 13.62 -25.33
CA GLY A 44 -38.62 12.23 -25.07
C GLY A 44 -37.14 12.10 -24.70
N ASP A 45 -36.85 11.07 -23.91
CA ASP A 45 -35.48 10.66 -23.61
C ASP A 45 -34.86 10.10 -24.89
N ASP A 46 -33.86 10.80 -25.45
CA ASP A 46 -33.20 10.45 -26.72
C ASP A 46 -32.22 9.29 -26.50
N GLY A 47 -32.77 8.10 -26.23
CA GLY A 47 -32.04 6.88 -25.89
C GLY A 47 -31.02 6.47 -26.95
N GLY A 48 -29.75 6.77 -26.69
CA GLY A 48 -28.63 6.09 -27.31
C GLY A 48 -28.58 4.61 -26.91
N PRO A 49 -27.79 3.77 -27.61
CA PRO A 49 -27.64 2.37 -27.25
C PRO A 49 -26.97 2.27 -25.87
N ASP A 50 -27.74 1.78 -24.90
CA ASP A 50 -27.28 1.35 -23.59
C ASP A 50 -26.33 0.13 -23.76
N THR A 51 -25.12 0.19 -23.19
CA THR A 51 -24.06 -0.80 -23.41
C THR A 51 -23.36 -1.22 -22.12
N GLY A 52 -24.03 -2.11 -21.39
CA GLY A 52 -23.42 -3.00 -20.42
C GLY A 52 -23.49 -2.54 -18.96
N ASP A 53 -24.14 -3.36 -18.15
CA ASP A 53 -23.77 -3.81 -16.79
C ASP A 53 -23.34 -2.79 -15.71
N GLY A 54 -23.43 -1.48 -15.96
CA GLY A 54 -23.15 -0.44 -14.98
C GLY A 54 -24.17 -0.41 -13.85
N ASP A 55 -23.70 -0.30 -12.62
CA ASP A 55 -24.56 -0.03 -11.47
C ASP A 55 -25.33 1.28 -11.70
N GLY A 56 -26.61 1.32 -11.31
CA GLY A 56 -27.52 2.44 -11.60
C GLY A 56 -27.15 3.79 -10.96
N HIS A 57 -26.03 3.84 -10.24
CA HIS A 57 -25.44 5.01 -9.61
C HIS A 57 -24.32 5.65 -10.45
N ASP A 58 -23.82 4.98 -11.49
CA ASP A 58 -22.64 5.43 -12.24
C ASP A 58 -22.89 6.73 -13.02
N ILE A 59 -21.90 7.63 -12.96
CA ILE A 59 -21.89 8.92 -13.66
C ILE A 59 -20.86 8.85 -14.79
N PRO A 60 -21.24 9.06 -16.07
CA PRO A 60 -20.30 8.97 -17.18
C PRO A 60 -19.35 10.17 -17.22
N PRO A 61 -18.07 10.02 -17.65
CA PRO A 61 -17.09 11.12 -17.68
C PRO A 61 -17.53 12.40 -18.40
N GLY A 62 -18.37 12.29 -19.44
CA GLY A 62 -18.91 13.46 -20.15
C GLY A 62 -19.94 14.30 -19.37
N HIS A 63 -20.36 13.86 -18.17
CA HIS A 63 -21.39 14.52 -17.37
C HIS A 63 -20.99 15.92 -16.87
N PHE A 64 -19.72 16.12 -16.50
CA PHE A 64 -19.23 17.40 -15.95
C PHE A 64 -18.78 18.40 -17.02
N GLY A 65 -18.53 17.95 -18.26
CA GLY A 65 -18.00 18.80 -19.33
C GLY A 65 -16.55 19.22 -19.06
N ASP A 66 -16.27 20.53 -19.14
CA ASP A 66 -14.93 21.08 -18.89
C ASP A 66 -14.59 21.23 -17.38
N GLN A 67 -15.50 20.86 -16.47
CA GLN A 67 -15.25 20.90 -15.03
C GLN A 67 -14.59 19.62 -14.53
N ASP A 68 -13.48 19.77 -13.81
CA ASP A 68 -12.84 18.70 -13.04
C ASP A 68 -13.62 18.47 -11.72
N PRO A 69 -14.29 17.31 -11.54
CA PRO A 69 -15.05 17.01 -10.34
C PRO A 69 -14.17 16.52 -9.17
N THR A 70 -12.88 16.21 -9.41
CA THR A 70 -11.96 15.72 -8.36
C THR A 70 -11.46 16.85 -7.46
N ARG A 71 -11.58 18.12 -7.90
CA ARG A 71 -11.15 19.28 -7.12
C ARG A 71 -12.28 19.85 -6.27
N PRO A 72 -12.01 20.28 -5.02
CA PRO A 72 -13.00 20.99 -4.20
C PRO A 72 -13.58 22.22 -4.93
N GLY A 73 -14.91 22.25 -5.04
CA GLY A 73 -15.66 23.25 -5.79
C GLY A 73 -17.09 22.80 -6.07
N SER A 74 -18.00 23.79 -6.13
CA SER A 74 -19.41 23.61 -6.53
C SER A 74 -19.50 23.04 -7.96
N VAL A 75 -20.40 22.08 -8.17
CA VAL A 75 -20.73 21.51 -9.50
C VAL A 75 -22.00 22.11 -10.12
N GLY A 76 -22.71 22.97 -9.38
CA GLY A 76 -23.89 23.70 -9.87
C GLY A 76 -24.95 22.78 -10.50
N ASP A 77 -25.48 23.18 -11.66
CA ASP A 77 -26.46 22.41 -12.42
C ASP A 77 -25.95 21.02 -12.91
N ARG A 78 -24.66 20.69 -12.71
CA ARG A 78 -24.12 19.33 -12.93
C ARG A 78 -24.22 18.43 -11.70
N PHE A 79 -24.81 18.89 -10.59
CA PHE A 79 -25.05 18.01 -9.45
C PHE A 79 -26.01 16.87 -9.81
N ARG A 80 -25.53 15.64 -9.67
CA ARG A 80 -26.32 14.42 -9.76
C ARG A 80 -25.79 13.45 -8.69
N PRO A 81 -26.64 12.93 -7.79
CA PRO A 81 -26.27 11.82 -6.92
C PRO A 81 -25.84 10.60 -7.73
N GLY A 82 -24.77 9.94 -7.28
CA GLY A 82 -24.11 8.90 -8.07
C GLY A 82 -22.63 8.77 -7.72
N VAL A 83 -21.98 7.82 -8.37
CA VAL A 83 -20.54 7.57 -8.25
C VAL A 83 -19.87 8.00 -9.54
N TYR A 84 -18.90 8.90 -9.44
CA TYR A 84 -17.95 9.19 -10.50
C TYR A 84 -16.59 8.57 -10.18
N ASP A 85 -16.26 7.52 -10.93
CA ASP A 85 -14.98 6.82 -10.90
C ASP A 85 -14.28 7.15 -12.24
N PRO A 86 -13.28 8.06 -12.27
CA PRO A 86 -12.65 8.51 -13.50
C PRO A 86 -11.77 7.37 -14.05
N PRO A 87 -11.77 7.10 -15.36
CA PRO A 87 -10.90 6.07 -15.93
C PRO A 87 -9.42 6.38 -15.66
N ALA A 88 -8.76 5.54 -14.85
CA ALA A 88 -7.33 5.60 -14.58
C ALA A 88 -6.55 4.55 -15.38
N ASP A 89 -5.29 4.85 -15.72
CA ASP A 89 -4.40 3.92 -16.43
C ASP A 89 -4.03 2.69 -15.58
N ASN A 90 -4.13 2.79 -14.25
CA ASN A 90 -3.89 1.72 -13.30
C ASN A 90 -5.19 1.35 -12.55
N PRO A 91 -5.65 0.09 -12.58
CA PRO A 91 -6.85 -0.34 -11.85
C PRO A 91 -6.83 -0.03 -10.34
N ILE A 92 -5.64 0.10 -9.73
CA ILE A 92 -5.49 0.40 -8.30
C ILE A 92 -5.83 1.86 -7.92
N ASP A 93 -6.04 2.73 -8.91
CA ASP A 93 -6.43 4.13 -8.73
C ASP A 93 -7.95 4.36 -8.83
N ASN A 94 -8.71 3.39 -9.36
CA ASN A 94 -10.19 3.37 -9.29
C ASN A 94 -10.65 3.06 -7.86
N PHE A 95 -11.97 3.03 -7.59
CA PHE A 95 -12.49 2.40 -6.37
C PHE A 95 -12.33 0.86 -6.40
N ASP A 96 -11.94 0.26 -5.28
CA ASP A 96 -12.05 -1.19 -5.07
C ASP A 96 -13.52 -1.63 -4.88
N ASN A 97 -13.80 -2.94 -4.94
CA ASN A 97 -15.17 -3.46 -4.86
C ASN A 97 -15.92 -3.09 -3.56
N LYS A 98 -15.22 -2.84 -2.44
CA LYS A 98 -15.80 -2.41 -1.16
C LYS A 98 -15.95 -0.90 -1.10
N GLU A 99 -14.96 -0.15 -1.59
CA GLU A 99 -15.03 1.30 -1.73
C GLU A 99 -16.19 1.68 -2.66
N ARG A 100 -16.41 0.93 -3.76
CA ARG A 100 -17.52 1.09 -4.71
C ARG A 100 -18.88 0.73 -4.09
N GLU A 101 -18.97 -0.35 -3.31
CA GLU A 101 -20.17 -0.71 -2.52
C GLU A 101 -20.52 0.37 -1.48
N THR A 102 -19.51 1.01 -0.90
CA THR A 102 -19.66 2.16 0.00
C THR A 102 -20.12 3.39 -0.78
N ALA A 103 -19.46 3.73 -1.88
CA ALA A 103 -19.78 4.88 -2.74
C ALA A 103 -21.21 4.82 -3.29
N GLY A 104 -21.66 3.66 -3.77
CA GLY A 104 -23.05 3.43 -4.19
C GLY A 104 -24.04 3.68 -3.06
N ARG A 105 -23.69 3.29 -1.82
CA ARG A 105 -24.52 3.58 -0.64
C ARG A 105 -24.55 5.07 -0.24
N ARG A 106 -23.56 5.87 -0.63
CA ARG A 106 -23.63 7.33 -0.52
C ARG A 106 -24.50 7.93 -1.63
N ALA A 107 -24.42 7.40 -2.84
CA ALA A 107 -25.27 7.80 -3.96
C ALA A 107 -26.78 7.61 -3.68
N ASP A 108 -27.15 6.48 -3.06
CA ASP A 108 -28.49 6.21 -2.49
C ASP A 108 -29.04 7.37 -1.64
N GLU A 109 -28.17 8.07 -0.92
CA GLU A 109 -28.52 9.11 0.06
C GLU A 109 -28.56 10.52 -0.54
N GLY A 110 -28.42 10.63 -1.87
CA GLY A 110 -28.41 11.90 -2.58
C GLY A 110 -27.02 12.56 -2.65
N ILE A 111 -25.94 11.82 -2.40
CA ILE A 111 -24.56 12.31 -2.45
C ILE A 111 -23.96 12.06 -3.84
N LEU A 112 -23.24 13.04 -4.38
CA LEU A 112 -22.29 12.83 -5.47
C LEU A 112 -20.95 12.41 -4.86
N VAL A 113 -20.54 11.17 -5.11
CA VAL A 113 -19.20 10.67 -4.80
C VAL A 113 -18.31 10.86 -6.02
N THR A 114 -17.10 11.39 -5.82
CA THR A 114 -16.04 11.37 -6.83
C THR A 114 -14.81 10.68 -6.26
N ARG A 115 -14.27 9.67 -6.95
CA ARG A 115 -12.96 9.09 -6.61
C ARG A 115 -11.89 10.18 -6.69
N LEU A 116 -11.05 10.27 -5.67
CA LEU A 116 -9.86 11.11 -5.70
C LEU A 116 -8.67 10.32 -6.27
N PRO A 117 -7.83 10.93 -7.12
CA PRO A 117 -6.61 10.30 -7.60
C PRO A 117 -5.61 10.09 -6.45
N ARG A 118 -4.78 9.05 -6.54
CA ARG A 118 -3.70 8.83 -5.57
C ARG A 118 -2.72 10.01 -5.54
N HIS A 119 -2.17 10.29 -4.36
CA HIS A 119 -1.13 11.31 -4.26
C HIS A 119 0.10 10.92 -5.13
N PRO A 120 0.63 11.82 -5.97
CA PRO A 120 1.70 11.49 -6.94
C PRO A 120 3.02 11.05 -6.28
N LEU A 121 3.27 11.60 -5.10
CA LEU A 121 4.40 11.31 -4.21
C LEU A 121 4.06 10.21 -3.17
N SER A 122 3.05 9.36 -3.42
CA SER A 122 2.68 8.29 -2.48
C SER A 122 3.83 7.33 -2.17
N HIS A 123 4.72 7.11 -3.14
CA HIS A 123 5.98 6.35 -2.98
C HIS A 123 7.05 7.02 -2.09
N ASP A 124 6.86 8.28 -1.70
CA ASP A 124 7.63 9.00 -0.67
C ASP A 124 6.90 9.09 0.69
N GLY A 125 5.77 8.38 0.84
CA GLY A 125 5.00 8.31 2.09
C GLY A 125 3.88 9.34 2.22
N TYR A 126 3.52 10.04 1.15
CA TYR A 126 2.29 10.83 1.11
C TYR A 126 1.04 9.93 1.00
N SER A 127 -0.08 10.39 1.54
CA SER A 127 -1.37 9.72 1.47
C SER A 127 -2.43 10.66 0.87
N SER A 128 -3.33 10.11 0.04
CA SER A 128 -4.54 10.80 -0.42
C SER A 128 -5.76 10.27 0.35
N MET A 129 -6.80 11.10 0.48
CA MET A 129 -8.15 10.65 0.84
C MET A 129 -8.76 9.84 -0.32
N ASP A 130 -9.66 8.91 -0.04
CA ASP A 130 -10.17 8.00 -1.08
C ASP A 130 -11.21 8.65 -2.03
N ALA A 131 -12.04 9.56 -1.53
CA ALA A 131 -13.16 10.16 -2.26
C ALA A 131 -13.37 11.66 -1.95
N LEU A 132 -14.21 12.33 -2.73
CA LEU A 132 -14.72 13.69 -2.53
C LEU A 132 -16.26 13.66 -2.61
N GLU A 133 -16.92 13.82 -1.47
CA GLU A 133 -18.39 13.77 -1.35
C GLU A 133 -19.03 15.15 -1.42
N ARG A 134 -20.03 15.33 -2.29
CA ARG A 134 -20.88 16.54 -2.36
C ARG A 134 -22.34 16.20 -2.08
N ARG A 135 -23.00 16.99 -1.23
CA ARG A 135 -24.40 16.85 -0.81
C ARG A 135 -25.36 17.76 -1.57
N GLY A 136 -24.86 18.60 -2.47
CA GLY A 136 -25.68 19.49 -3.28
C GLY A 136 -24.88 20.29 -4.34
N PRO A 137 -25.55 21.12 -5.15
CA PRO A 137 -24.93 21.86 -6.24
C PRO A 137 -23.89 22.89 -5.80
N ASP A 138 -24.16 23.61 -4.71
CA ASP A 138 -23.28 24.64 -4.15
C ASP A 138 -22.24 24.09 -3.17
N ASP A 139 -22.24 22.78 -2.92
CA ASP A 139 -21.32 22.12 -2.00
C ASP A 139 -19.91 22.03 -2.63
N PRO A 140 -18.84 22.57 -2.00
CA PRO A 140 -17.48 22.40 -2.49
C PRO A 140 -17.01 20.94 -2.44
N GLY A 141 -17.61 20.12 -1.59
CA GLY A 141 -17.25 18.73 -1.36
C GLY A 141 -16.30 18.55 -0.18
N THR A 142 -16.52 17.47 0.56
CA THR A 142 -15.71 17.03 1.69
C THR A 142 -14.84 15.85 1.24
N PRO A 143 -13.50 15.91 1.37
CA PRO A 143 -12.66 14.73 1.18
C PRO A 143 -13.03 13.65 2.19
N THR A 144 -13.13 12.41 1.77
CA THR A 144 -13.65 11.31 2.59
C THR A 144 -12.83 10.05 2.40
N GLU A 145 -12.52 9.40 3.50
CA GLU A 145 -11.81 8.12 3.58
C GLU A 145 -12.80 6.96 3.70
N TYR A 146 -12.63 5.87 2.95
CA TYR A 146 -13.52 4.70 2.98
C TYR A 146 -12.84 3.49 3.60
N LYS A 147 -13.46 2.87 4.60
CA LYS A 147 -12.95 1.65 5.27
C LYS A 147 -14.08 0.63 5.49
N ASP A 148 -13.77 -0.66 5.55
CA ASP A 148 -14.74 -1.71 5.85
C ASP A 148 -14.47 -2.39 7.19
N VAL A 149 -15.53 -2.91 7.82
CA VAL A 149 -15.44 -3.75 9.01
C VAL A 149 -16.12 -5.09 8.72
N GLY A 150 -15.33 -6.05 8.22
CA GLY A 150 -15.79 -7.39 7.84
C GLY A 150 -16.07 -8.36 9.01
N LYS A 151 -16.09 -7.90 10.27
CA LYS A 151 -16.42 -8.70 11.47
C LYS A 151 -17.04 -7.82 12.55
N ASP A 152 -18.19 -8.19 13.12
CA ASP A 152 -18.79 -7.53 14.29
C ASP A 152 -17.94 -7.67 15.56
N THR A 153 -16.92 -6.83 15.72
CA THR A 153 -16.06 -6.79 16.92
C THR A 153 -15.55 -5.38 17.23
N LYS A 154 -15.49 -5.03 18.53
CA LYS A 154 -14.78 -3.86 19.08
C LYS A 154 -13.39 -3.66 18.47
N ARG A 155 -12.63 -4.75 18.26
CA ARG A 155 -11.26 -4.72 17.72
C ARG A 155 -11.20 -4.39 16.23
N ALA A 156 -12.07 -4.96 15.40
CA ALA A 156 -12.12 -4.62 13.97
C ALA A 156 -12.55 -3.16 13.77
N MET A 157 -13.47 -2.66 14.61
CA MET A 157 -13.85 -1.24 14.58
C MET A 157 -12.72 -0.31 15.02
N ASP A 158 -12.02 -0.59 16.13
CA ASP A 158 -10.84 0.19 16.55
C ASP A 158 -9.72 0.19 15.49
N HIS A 159 -9.60 -0.89 14.71
CA HIS A 159 -8.68 -1.00 13.58
C HIS A 159 -9.08 -0.09 12.41
N ALA A 160 -10.31 -0.20 11.90
CA ALA A 160 -10.79 0.64 10.79
C ALA A 160 -10.73 2.14 11.13
N VAL A 161 -11.05 2.51 12.38
CA VAL A 161 -10.91 3.89 12.88
C VAL A 161 -9.43 4.30 12.96
N LYS A 162 -8.51 3.42 13.41
CA LYS A 162 -7.06 3.69 13.36
C LYS A 162 -6.60 3.94 11.92
N GLU A 163 -6.98 3.09 10.98
CA GLU A 163 -6.52 3.17 9.59
C GLU A 163 -7.02 4.43 8.89
N GLY A 164 -8.29 4.80 9.07
CA GLY A 164 -8.78 6.08 8.55
C GLY A 164 -8.08 7.29 9.20
N LEU A 165 -7.88 7.27 10.52
CA LEU A 165 -7.15 8.33 11.23
C LEU A 165 -5.63 8.34 10.94
N ASP A 166 -5.09 7.30 10.31
CA ASP A 166 -3.70 7.25 9.89
C ASP A 166 -3.46 8.01 8.56
N LYS A 167 -4.50 8.29 7.75
CA LYS A 167 -4.41 9.20 6.58
C LYS A 167 -4.22 10.67 6.97
N PHE A 168 -4.66 11.07 8.16
CA PHE A 168 -4.47 12.42 8.72
C PHE A 168 -3.11 12.61 9.41
N LYS A 169 -2.15 11.68 9.25
CA LYS A 169 -0.78 11.91 9.71
C LYS A 169 -0.14 13.10 8.97
N PRO A 170 0.86 13.77 9.59
CA PRO A 170 1.67 14.76 8.90
C PRO A 170 2.29 14.12 7.65
N GLN A 171 2.10 14.78 6.51
CA GLN A 171 2.70 14.41 5.24
C GLN A 171 4.22 14.75 5.26
N PRO A 172 5.03 14.24 4.32
CA PRO A 172 6.48 14.52 4.29
C PRO A 172 6.89 16.00 4.16
N ASP A 173 6.00 16.89 3.70
CA ASP A 173 6.20 18.35 3.69
C ASP A 173 5.71 19.05 4.98
N GLY A 174 5.11 18.31 5.92
CA GLY A 174 4.47 18.83 7.13
C GLY A 174 3.02 19.31 6.93
N SER A 175 2.43 19.11 5.75
CA SER A 175 0.99 19.33 5.53
C SER A 175 0.15 18.20 6.15
N PHE A 176 -1.17 18.35 6.13
CA PHE A 176 -2.13 17.38 6.66
C PHE A 176 -3.31 17.25 5.69
N ASN A 177 -3.75 16.01 5.46
CA ASN A 177 -5.08 15.77 4.91
C ASN A 177 -6.15 16.25 5.90
N HIS A 178 -7.35 16.54 5.41
CA HIS A 178 -8.51 16.90 6.22
C HIS A 178 -9.77 16.30 5.59
N GLY A 179 -10.76 15.95 6.42
CA GLY A 179 -12.01 15.39 5.90
C GLY A 179 -12.70 14.37 6.80
N ASP A 180 -13.63 13.63 6.21
CA ASP A 180 -14.45 12.63 6.88
C ASP A 180 -13.86 11.22 6.78
N ILE A 181 -14.32 10.32 7.65
CA ILE A 181 -14.14 8.87 7.49
C ILE A 181 -15.53 8.23 7.39
N VAL A 182 -15.78 7.44 6.35
CA VAL A 182 -16.94 6.54 6.26
C VAL A 182 -16.48 5.10 6.45
N ILE A 183 -17.13 4.40 7.38
CA ILE A 183 -16.82 3.02 7.74
C ILE A 183 -18.03 2.13 7.44
N ASP A 184 -17.87 1.14 6.56
CA ASP A 184 -18.93 0.20 6.23
C ASP A 184 -18.81 -1.10 7.03
N GLY A 185 -19.64 -1.22 8.07
CA GLY A 185 -19.78 -2.43 8.88
C GLY A 185 -20.85 -3.41 8.39
N ARG A 186 -21.59 -3.11 7.30
CA ARG A 186 -22.67 -3.98 6.79
C ARG A 186 -22.18 -5.39 6.47
N ARG A 187 -20.99 -5.48 5.85
CA ARG A 187 -20.34 -6.73 5.42
C ARG A 187 -19.97 -7.67 6.59
N GLY A 188 -19.80 -7.11 7.79
CA GLY A 188 -19.50 -7.87 9.02
C GLY A 188 -20.67 -8.00 9.99
N ASP A 189 -21.87 -7.57 9.61
CA ASP A 189 -23.06 -7.40 10.48
C ASP A 189 -22.78 -6.57 11.75
N LEU A 190 -21.98 -5.49 11.61
CA LEU A 190 -21.49 -4.69 12.73
C LEU A 190 -22.63 -4.10 13.57
N SER A 191 -22.60 -4.38 14.87
CA SER A 191 -23.61 -3.97 15.85
C SER A 191 -23.35 -2.58 16.45
N GLU A 192 -24.41 -1.92 16.94
CA GLU A 192 -24.31 -0.63 17.67
C GLU A 192 -23.29 -0.70 18.80
N GLN A 193 -23.27 -1.81 19.55
CA GLN A 193 -22.39 -1.99 20.71
C GLN A 193 -20.91 -2.05 20.30
N ASN A 194 -20.56 -2.85 19.29
CA ASN A 194 -19.17 -2.96 18.84
C ASN A 194 -18.69 -1.69 18.10
N ALA A 195 -19.54 -1.08 17.28
CA ALA A 195 -19.24 0.20 16.63
C ALA A 195 -18.93 1.30 17.67
N VAL A 196 -19.82 1.48 18.64
CA VAL A 196 -19.68 2.50 19.70
C VAL A 196 -18.50 2.19 20.61
N ASN A 197 -18.25 0.93 20.96
CA ASN A 197 -17.12 0.55 21.82
C ASN A 197 -15.76 0.71 21.12
N GLY A 198 -15.67 0.41 19.81
CA GLY A 198 -14.47 0.67 19.01
C GLY A 198 -14.17 2.17 18.90
N LEU A 199 -15.19 2.97 18.53
CA LEU A 199 -15.09 4.44 18.48
C LEU A 199 -14.66 5.02 19.84
N LYS A 200 -15.36 4.66 20.93
CA LYS A 200 -15.01 5.14 22.28
C LYS A 200 -13.60 4.71 22.68
N GLY A 201 -13.18 3.47 22.40
CA GLY A 201 -11.87 2.94 22.76
C GLY A 201 -10.70 3.60 22.02
N ARG A 202 -10.90 3.97 20.75
CA ARG A 202 -9.91 4.71 19.94
C ARG A 202 -9.86 6.18 20.31
N LEU A 203 -11.02 6.85 20.30
CA LEU A 203 -11.12 8.30 20.47
C LEU A 203 -10.82 8.74 21.91
N THR A 204 -11.16 7.94 22.94
CA THR A 204 -10.81 8.27 24.34
C THR A 204 -9.30 8.39 24.56
N ARG A 205 -8.50 7.64 23.80
CA ARG A 205 -7.03 7.68 23.86
C ARG A 205 -6.52 8.98 23.23
N MET A 206 -6.89 9.21 21.98
CA MET A 206 -6.48 10.38 21.20
C MET A 206 -6.98 11.71 21.81
N LEU A 207 -8.18 11.75 22.40
CA LEU A 207 -8.74 12.93 23.10
C LEU A 207 -8.16 13.17 24.50
N ARG A 208 -7.43 12.20 25.09
CA ARG A 208 -6.61 12.40 26.31
C ARG A 208 -5.19 12.86 25.98
N GLU A 209 -4.69 12.45 24.83
CA GLU A 209 -3.34 12.74 24.33
C GLU A 209 -3.29 14.06 23.55
N ASP A 210 -4.44 14.73 23.35
CA ASP A 210 -4.63 15.89 22.47
C ASP A 210 -4.01 15.65 21.06
N ASP A 211 -4.27 14.46 20.48
CA ASP A 211 -3.70 14.00 19.20
C ASP A 211 -4.09 14.97 18.06
N PRO A 212 -3.12 15.61 17.38
CA PRO A 212 -3.38 16.70 16.43
C PRO A 212 -4.18 16.24 15.20
N ARG A 213 -4.24 14.94 14.91
CA ARG A 213 -5.03 14.39 13.80
C ARG A 213 -6.53 14.64 13.98
N LEU A 214 -6.98 14.83 15.23
CA LEU A 214 -8.36 15.20 15.54
C LEU A 214 -8.69 16.66 15.19
N GLU A 215 -7.70 17.54 14.95
CA GLU A 215 -7.93 18.89 14.43
C GLU A 215 -8.23 18.91 12.92
N HIS A 216 -7.99 17.78 12.23
CA HIS A 216 -8.15 17.61 10.78
C HIS A 216 -9.30 16.67 10.38
N LEU A 217 -9.79 15.87 11.33
CA LEU A 217 -11.00 15.07 11.20
C LEU A 217 -12.24 15.98 11.24
N GLY A 218 -13.12 15.85 10.24
CA GLY A 218 -14.49 16.36 10.31
C GLY A 218 -15.35 15.47 11.20
N ARG A 219 -15.84 14.37 10.64
CA ARG A 219 -16.68 13.39 11.33
C ARG A 219 -16.40 11.95 10.86
N ILE A 220 -16.75 10.98 11.71
CA ILE A 220 -16.71 9.54 11.38
C ILE A 220 -18.14 9.04 11.27
N GLU A 221 -18.51 8.48 10.12
CA GLU A 221 -19.85 7.98 9.82
C GLU A 221 -19.78 6.47 9.56
N THR A 222 -20.43 5.66 10.41
CA THR A 222 -20.31 4.20 10.40
C THR A 222 -21.66 3.56 10.08
N TYR A 223 -21.72 2.75 9.02
CA TYR A 223 -22.89 1.93 8.70
C TYR A 223 -22.89 0.64 9.52
N LEU A 224 -24.05 0.29 10.08
CA LEU A 224 -24.28 -0.94 10.85
C LEU A 224 -24.97 -2.01 10.00
N GLY A 225 -24.90 -3.27 10.43
CA GLY A 225 -25.57 -4.40 9.77
C GLY A 225 -27.08 -4.26 9.63
N ASP A 226 -27.74 -3.58 10.59
CA ASP A 226 -29.17 -3.27 10.54
C ASP A 226 -29.55 -2.10 9.61
N GLY A 227 -28.57 -1.51 8.91
CA GLY A 227 -28.76 -0.36 8.01
C GLY A 227 -28.90 0.99 8.70
N SER A 228 -28.84 1.05 10.03
CA SER A 228 -28.69 2.30 10.79
C SER A 228 -27.23 2.79 10.79
N LYS A 229 -26.99 3.98 11.35
CA LYS A 229 -25.64 4.57 11.40
C LYS A 229 -25.24 5.02 12.79
N ILE A 230 -23.94 5.00 13.07
CA ILE A 230 -23.31 5.76 14.16
C ILE A 230 -22.53 6.92 13.54
N ILE A 231 -22.64 8.12 14.11
CA ILE A 231 -21.81 9.28 13.74
C ILE A 231 -21.02 9.74 14.96
N TYR A 232 -19.73 10.00 14.78
CA TYR A 232 -18.91 10.79 15.70
C TYR A 232 -18.57 12.14 15.07
N GLU A 233 -18.93 13.23 15.75
CA GLU A 233 -18.74 14.63 15.31
C GLU A 233 -18.62 15.52 16.56
N ASP A 234 -17.70 16.49 16.59
CA ASP A 234 -17.53 17.46 17.71
C ASP A 234 -17.53 16.83 19.13
N GLY A 235 -16.88 15.66 19.31
CA GLY A 235 -16.83 14.98 20.61
C GLY A 235 -18.12 14.22 20.98
N ARG A 236 -19.12 14.16 20.10
CA ARG A 236 -20.44 13.55 20.32
C ARG A 236 -20.58 12.30 19.47
N ILE A 237 -21.17 11.25 20.03
CA ILE A 237 -21.52 10.00 19.33
C ILE A 237 -23.04 9.90 19.26
N THR A 238 -23.61 9.91 18.07
CA THR A 238 -25.06 9.78 17.82
C THR A 238 -25.36 8.53 16.99
N ARG A 239 -26.57 7.97 17.12
CA ARG A 239 -27.11 6.99 16.18
C ARG A 239 -28.20 7.65 15.35
N ILE A 240 -28.25 7.33 14.06
CA ILE A 240 -29.36 7.68 13.16
C ILE A 240 -29.99 6.37 12.70
N ASP A 241 -31.25 6.14 13.08
CA ASP A 241 -32.06 5.00 12.65
C ASP A 241 -33.46 5.44 12.19
N GLY A 242 -34.33 4.49 11.84
CA GLY A 242 -35.68 4.79 11.33
C GLY A 242 -36.60 5.59 12.30
N ASN A 243 -36.20 5.72 13.57
CA ASN A 243 -36.89 6.53 14.58
C ASN A 243 -36.32 7.96 14.69
N GLY A 244 -35.23 8.27 13.99
CA GLY A 244 -34.53 9.56 14.01
C GLY A 244 -33.14 9.48 14.63
N GLU A 245 -32.66 10.61 15.16
CA GLU A 245 -31.36 10.75 15.81
C GLU A 245 -31.44 10.53 17.34
N ARG A 246 -30.49 9.78 17.90
CA ARG A 246 -30.32 9.55 19.34
C ARG A 246 -28.87 9.76 19.76
N LEU A 247 -28.63 10.64 20.74
CA LEU A 247 -27.31 10.78 21.37
C LEU A 247 -26.97 9.50 22.17
N ILE A 248 -25.78 8.94 21.91
CA ILE A 248 -25.25 7.72 22.54
C ILE A 248 -24.17 8.07 23.57
N GLY A 249 -23.41 9.13 23.34
CA GLY A 249 -22.54 9.71 24.35
C GLY A 249 -21.86 11.00 23.91
N GLU A 250 -21.26 11.68 24.86
CA GLU A 250 -20.61 12.99 24.68
C GLU A 250 -19.32 13.04 25.49
N TRP A 251 -18.25 13.59 24.90
CA TRP A 251 -16.92 13.65 25.50
C TRP A 251 -16.89 14.65 26.67
N ASP A 252 -16.73 14.13 27.89
CA ASP A 252 -16.44 14.95 29.06
C ASP A 252 -14.91 14.99 29.25
N ARG A 253 -14.32 16.16 28.95
CA ARG A 253 -12.86 16.38 29.05
C ARG A 253 -12.36 16.37 30.49
N ASP A 254 -13.17 16.78 31.47
CA ASP A 254 -12.80 16.76 32.89
C ASP A 254 -12.80 15.34 33.47
N ALA A 255 -13.66 14.46 32.94
CA ALA A 255 -13.70 13.03 33.27
C ALA A 255 -12.82 12.16 32.36
N GLY A 256 -12.25 12.72 31.29
CA GLY A 256 -11.46 12.02 30.28
C GLY A 256 -12.18 10.81 29.68
N ARG A 257 -13.52 10.89 29.49
CA ARG A 257 -14.33 9.80 28.92
C ARG A 257 -15.61 10.31 28.25
N PHE A 258 -16.15 9.51 27.33
CA PHE A 258 -17.53 9.69 26.87
C PHE A 258 -18.53 9.31 27.97
N ARG A 259 -19.47 10.20 28.30
CA ARG A 259 -20.64 9.89 29.13
C ARG A 259 -21.88 9.63 28.27
N SER A 260 -22.70 8.67 28.66
CA SER A 260 -24.05 8.49 28.10
C SER A 260 -25.01 9.57 28.61
N PRO A 261 -26.08 9.96 27.88
CA PRO A 261 -26.99 11.02 28.32
C PRO A 261 -27.62 10.77 29.70
N ASP A 262 -27.92 9.51 30.02
CA ASP A 262 -28.53 9.09 31.28
C ASP A 262 -27.59 9.22 32.50
N GLU A 263 -26.26 9.28 32.30
CA GLU A 263 -25.29 9.56 33.37
C GLU A 263 -25.40 10.98 33.93
N ASN A 264 -26.01 11.91 33.18
CA ASN A 264 -26.16 13.31 33.57
C ASN A 264 -27.43 13.56 34.42
N GLY A 265 -28.14 12.51 34.83
CA GLY A 265 -29.12 12.62 35.92
C GLY A 265 -28.44 13.07 37.22
N PRO A 266 -29.08 13.93 38.05
CA PRO A 266 -28.53 14.22 39.37
C PRO A 266 -28.40 12.91 40.15
N PRO A 267 -27.28 12.65 40.85
CA PRO A 267 -27.08 11.39 41.57
C PRO A 267 -28.24 11.17 42.53
N GLY A 268 -28.93 10.04 42.37
CA GLY A 268 -30.08 9.67 43.18
C GLY A 268 -29.72 9.66 44.66
N ASP A 269 -30.62 10.14 45.52
CA ASP A 269 -30.48 10.10 46.99
C ASP A 269 -30.77 8.67 47.53
N ASP A 270 -30.28 7.67 46.80
CA ASP A 270 -30.42 6.25 47.06
C ASP A 270 -29.39 5.83 48.11
N GLY A 271 -29.72 6.14 49.37
CA GLY A 271 -28.87 5.89 50.52
C GLY A 271 -28.42 4.42 50.67
N PRO A 272 -27.25 4.17 51.29
CA PRO A 272 -26.55 2.89 51.19
C PRO A 272 -27.29 1.73 51.88
N THR A 273 -28.00 0.93 51.09
CA THR A 273 -28.63 -0.34 51.51
C THR A 273 -27.61 -1.48 51.57
N GLY A 274 -26.62 -1.34 52.45
CA GLY A 274 -25.71 -2.45 52.78
C GLY A 274 -26.46 -3.62 53.42
N GLY A 275 -26.44 -4.78 52.77
CA GLY A 275 -27.00 -6.04 53.27
C GLY A 275 -26.02 -7.19 53.00
N PRO A 276 -25.56 -7.93 54.04
CA PRO A 276 -24.48 -8.91 53.89
C PRO A 276 -24.97 -10.32 53.54
N ASP A 277 -24.02 -11.09 53.01
CA ASP A 277 -23.87 -12.55 52.94
C ASP A 277 -25.01 -13.45 53.45
N GLN A 278 -25.42 -14.42 52.62
CA GLN A 278 -26.09 -15.62 53.10
C GLN A 278 -25.91 -16.82 52.17
N ASP A 279 -25.10 -17.79 52.59
CA ASP A 279 -25.01 -19.12 51.98
C ASP A 279 -26.38 -19.83 52.02
N GLY A 280 -26.75 -20.53 50.94
CA GLY A 280 -28.06 -21.19 50.84
C GLY A 280 -28.13 -22.33 49.82
N GLY A 281 -27.68 -23.52 50.22
CA GLY A 281 -27.79 -24.74 49.41
C GLY A 281 -29.22 -25.27 49.19
N PRO A 282 -29.42 -26.26 48.29
CA PRO A 282 -30.70 -26.48 47.60
C PRO A 282 -31.65 -27.48 48.27
N SER A 283 -32.97 -27.26 48.12
CA SER A 283 -33.98 -28.35 48.12
C SER A 283 -35.37 -27.91 47.60
N GLY A 284 -36.13 -28.86 47.03
CA GLY A 284 -37.60 -28.87 47.14
C GLY A 284 -38.44 -28.49 45.92
N THR A 285 -38.84 -29.48 45.12
CA THR A 285 -40.03 -29.37 44.25
C THR A 285 -41.32 -29.69 45.03
N PRO A 286 -42.46 -29.19 44.54
CA PRO A 286 -43.66 -30.04 44.46
C PRO A 286 -44.27 -30.07 43.04
N ARG A 287 -45.34 -30.86 42.86
CA ARG A 287 -45.88 -31.32 41.56
C ARG A 287 -47.23 -30.67 41.17
N ASP A 288 -47.66 -31.05 39.96
CA ASP A 288 -49.04 -31.18 39.45
C ASP A 288 -49.72 -29.89 38.91
N GLY A 289 -50.36 -29.90 37.73
CA GLY A 289 -50.41 -30.95 36.70
C GLY A 289 -51.48 -30.77 35.61
N GLY A 290 -51.23 -31.30 34.40
CA GLY A 290 -52.17 -31.39 33.25
C GLY A 290 -52.35 -30.09 32.42
N GLY A 291 -52.69 -30.13 31.12
CA GLY A 291 -52.85 -31.26 30.19
C GLY A 291 -53.74 -30.92 28.96
N VAL A 292 -53.76 -31.79 27.94
CA VAL A 292 -54.62 -31.80 26.72
C VAL A 292 -54.12 -30.99 25.49
N ALA A 293 -54.22 -31.64 24.32
CA ALA A 293 -54.03 -31.20 22.92
C ALA A 293 -54.94 -32.08 22.00
N PRO A 294 -54.95 -32.02 20.65
CA PRO A 294 -54.42 -31.03 19.70
C PRO A 294 -55.59 -30.17 19.12
N PRO A 295 -56.12 -30.22 17.85
CA PRO A 295 -55.88 -31.06 16.65
C PRO A 295 -55.37 -30.31 15.39
N ASP A 296 -54.99 -31.07 14.35
CA ASP A 296 -54.62 -30.64 12.99
C ASP A 296 -55.84 -30.38 12.05
N GLY A 297 -55.59 -29.85 10.84
CA GLY A 297 -56.59 -29.75 9.76
C GLY A 297 -56.07 -29.25 8.40
N ASP A 298 -56.56 -29.82 7.30
CA ASP A 298 -56.08 -29.62 5.91
C ASP A 298 -56.52 -28.30 5.20
N GLY A 299 -55.91 -28.00 4.03
CA GLY A 299 -56.18 -26.84 3.15
C GLY A 299 -57.42 -26.97 2.23
N PRO A 300 -57.45 -26.48 0.95
CA PRO A 300 -56.37 -25.92 0.10
C PRO A 300 -56.75 -24.67 -0.77
N GLY A 301 -55.86 -24.24 -1.69
CA GLY A 301 -56.13 -23.30 -2.82
C GLY A 301 -55.30 -21.99 -2.77
N GLU A 302 -54.90 -21.32 -3.87
CA GLU A 302 -55.00 -21.54 -5.34
C GLU A 302 -53.76 -20.96 -6.08
N ARG A 303 -53.63 -21.14 -7.41
CA ARG A 303 -52.62 -20.51 -8.32
C ARG A 303 -53.28 -19.45 -9.23
N PRO A 304 -52.56 -18.43 -9.77
CA PRO A 304 -51.75 -18.52 -11.02
C PRO A 304 -50.29 -18.02 -10.83
N ALA A 305 -49.24 -18.30 -11.61
CA ALA A 305 -48.99 -18.35 -13.09
C ALA A 305 -48.95 -16.95 -13.77
N GLY A 306 -48.03 -16.62 -14.70
CA GLY A 306 -46.81 -17.27 -15.22
C GLY A 306 -45.71 -16.18 -15.40
N ASP A 307 -44.74 -16.17 -16.33
CA ASP A 307 -44.17 -17.08 -17.35
C ASP A 307 -42.70 -16.61 -17.53
N GLY A 308 -41.67 -17.44 -17.76
CA GLY A 308 -41.29 -18.01 -19.06
C GLY A 308 -39.77 -17.88 -19.28
N GLY A 309 -39.13 -18.78 -20.03
CA GLY A 309 -37.67 -18.77 -20.31
C GLY A 309 -37.25 -17.88 -21.49
N PRO A 310 -36.02 -18.01 -22.05
CA PRO A 310 -35.43 -19.31 -22.43
C PRO A 310 -33.91 -19.48 -22.15
N ASP A 311 -33.42 -20.69 -22.43
CA ASP A 311 -31.99 -21.01 -22.62
C ASP A 311 -31.44 -20.45 -23.96
N LEU A 312 -30.12 -20.22 -24.07
CA LEU A 312 -29.18 -20.92 -25.00
C LEU A 312 -27.84 -20.17 -25.25
N ASP A 313 -26.80 -20.98 -25.44
CA ASP A 313 -25.59 -20.82 -26.29
C ASP A 313 -24.68 -19.57 -26.21
N GLY A 314 -23.38 -19.82 -25.98
CA GLY A 314 -22.30 -19.16 -26.74
C GLY A 314 -21.10 -18.58 -25.96
N GLY A 315 -19.92 -19.17 -26.14
CA GLY A 315 -18.64 -18.44 -26.05
C GLY A 315 -18.31 -17.70 -27.37
N PRO A 316 -17.13 -17.09 -27.55
CA PRO A 316 -15.86 -17.57 -27.01
C PRO A 316 -14.91 -16.52 -26.39
N ASP A 317 -13.87 -17.05 -25.75
CA ASP A 317 -12.59 -16.43 -25.41
C ASP A 317 -11.90 -15.75 -26.63
N GLN A 318 -11.37 -14.53 -26.44
CA GLN A 318 -10.40 -13.85 -27.30
C GLN A 318 -9.54 -12.88 -26.46
N GLY A 319 -8.21 -13.01 -26.52
CA GLY A 319 -7.27 -12.18 -25.76
C GLY A 319 -6.22 -11.44 -26.60
N GLY A 320 -5.46 -10.58 -25.92
CA GLY A 320 -4.26 -9.87 -26.40
C GLY A 320 -4.44 -8.35 -26.59
N PRO A 321 -3.33 -7.58 -26.72
CA PRO A 321 -1.93 -8.00 -26.77
C PRO A 321 -1.01 -7.39 -25.68
N ASP A 322 0.06 -8.10 -25.31
CA ASP A 322 1.16 -7.59 -24.47
C ASP A 322 1.95 -6.45 -25.13
N GLN A 323 2.32 -5.43 -24.34
CA GLN A 323 3.52 -4.59 -24.53
C GLN A 323 4.02 -4.10 -23.16
N GLY A 324 5.32 -4.20 -22.86
CA GLY A 324 5.92 -3.47 -21.72
C GLY A 324 7.15 -4.08 -21.02
N GLY A 325 7.39 -5.39 -21.14
CA GLY A 325 8.46 -6.06 -20.38
C GLY A 325 9.89 -5.56 -20.66
N GLY A 326 10.57 -5.05 -19.62
CA GLY A 326 12.01 -4.82 -19.63
C GLY A 326 12.81 -6.14 -19.52
N PRO A 327 14.04 -6.23 -20.06
CA PRO A 327 14.65 -7.53 -20.33
C PRO A 327 15.58 -8.04 -19.21
N ASP A 328 15.19 -9.12 -18.53
CA ASP A 328 16.14 -10.03 -17.89
C ASP A 328 16.99 -10.75 -18.94
N GLN A 329 18.32 -10.73 -18.78
CA GLN A 329 19.27 -11.51 -19.59
C GLN A 329 20.25 -12.26 -18.68
N GLY A 330 20.24 -13.60 -18.74
CA GLY A 330 21.10 -14.42 -17.87
C GLY A 330 21.47 -15.82 -18.38
N GLY A 331 21.15 -16.19 -19.63
CA GLY A 331 21.36 -17.54 -20.15
C GLY A 331 22.42 -17.63 -21.27
N PRO A 332 23.65 -18.11 -20.99
CA PRO A 332 24.66 -18.39 -22.02
C PRO A 332 24.60 -19.86 -22.49
N ASP A 333 24.29 -20.09 -23.77
CA ASP A 333 24.17 -21.43 -24.35
C ASP A 333 25.46 -21.93 -25.04
N GLN A 334 25.72 -23.23 -24.92
CA GLN A 334 26.63 -24.10 -25.68
C GLN A 334 28.06 -23.60 -26.04
N GLY A 335 29.03 -23.97 -25.20
CA GLY A 335 30.44 -24.21 -25.59
C GLY A 335 30.77 -25.70 -25.60
N GLY A 336 31.03 -26.30 -26.78
CA GLY A 336 31.17 -27.75 -26.93
C GLY A 336 32.46 -28.39 -26.38
N GLY A 337 32.36 -29.63 -25.90
CA GLY A 337 33.51 -30.45 -25.49
C GLY A 337 34.38 -30.94 -26.68
N PRO A 338 35.53 -31.55 -26.38
CA PRO A 338 35.61 -32.99 -26.68
C PRO A 338 36.36 -33.84 -25.64
N ASP A 339 36.02 -35.14 -25.67
CA ASP A 339 36.71 -36.34 -25.17
C ASP A 339 38.10 -36.21 -24.52
N GLN A 340 38.28 -36.85 -23.35
CA GLN A 340 39.22 -37.98 -23.27
C GLN A 340 39.06 -38.87 -22.03
N ASP A 341 39.14 -40.18 -22.25
CA ASP A 341 39.22 -41.21 -21.21
C ASP A 341 40.57 -41.21 -20.47
N GLY A 342 40.49 -41.51 -19.17
CA GLY A 342 41.22 -42.66 -18.63
C GLY A 342 42.74 -42.60 -18.45
N GLY A 343 43.16 -42.26 -17.24
CA GLY A 343 44.18 -43.07 -16.55
C GLY A 343 45.52 -42.41 -16.20
N PRO A 344 46.38 -43.11 -15.42
CA PRO A 344 47.17 -42.42 -14.40
C PRO A 344 48.70 -42.63 -14.47
N SER A 345 49.46 -41.67 -13.97
CA SER A 345 50.66 -41.83 -13.10
C SER A 345 51.47 -40.52 -13.00
N GLY A 346 52.30 -40.36 -11.95
CA GLY A 346 53.32 -39.30 -11.92
C GLY A 346 53.58 -38.63 -10.56
N THR A 347 54.54 -39.16 -9.79
CA THR A 347 55.04 -38.59 -8.52
C THR A 347 55.83 -37.26 -8.68
N PRO A 348 55.99 -36.44 -7.61
CA PRO A 348 56.33 -35.01 -7.71
C PRO A 348 57.83 -34.65 -7.67
N ARG A 349 58.13 -33.37 -7.97
CA ARG A 349 59.33 -32.58 -7.62
C ARG A 349 59.05 -31.09 -7.90
N ASP A 350 59.15 -30.19 -6.91
CA ASP A 350 60.36 -29.50 -6.41
C ASP A 350 60.91 -28.36 -7.31
N GLY A 351 60.82 -27.12 -6.81
CA GLY A 351 62.02 -26.26 -6.71
C GLY A 351 62.18 -25.04 -7.62
N GLY A 352 61.98 -23.84 -7.05
CA GLY A 352 62.55 -22.56 -7.50
C GLY A 352 61.87 -21.89 -8.72
N GLY A 353 61.79 -20.56 -8.83
CA GLY A 353 62.22 -19.48 -7.93
C GLY A 353 63.39 -18.64 -8.47
N ALA A 354 63.07 -17.53 -9.16
CA ALA A 354 63.98 -16.41 -9.43
C ALA A 354 63.20 -15.18 -9.94
N ALA A 355 63.72 -13.98 -9.66
CA ALA A 355 63.39 -12.68 -10.26
C ALA A 355 64.74 -11.95 -10.50
N PRO A 356 64.82 -10.66 -10.90
CA PRO A 356 63.99 -9.78 -11.74
C PRO A 356 64.88 -9.36 -12.97
N PRO A 357 65.19 -8.09 -13.37
CA PRO A 357 64.49 -6.78 -13.32
C PRO A 357 64.55 -5.88 -14.62
N SER A 358 63.75 -4.80 -14.62
CA SER A 358 64.02 -3.40 -15.08
C SER A 358 64.56 -3.02 -16.49
N GLY A 359 63.93 -1.97 -17.07
CA GLY A 359 64.45 -1.04 -18.10
C GLY A 359 63.28 -0.23 -18.74
N ASP A 360 63.18 1.11 -18.61
CA ASP A 360 63.88 2.19 -19.36
C ASP A 360 63.51 2.27 -20.86
N ASN A 361 63.19 3.42 -21.50
CA ASN A 361 62.81 4.78 -21.06
C ASN A 361 62.02 5.51 -22.24
N PRO A 362 61.99 6.84 -22.54
CA PRO A 362 60.80 7.48 -23.16
C PRO A 362 61.02 8.14 -24.55
N GLY A 363 59.99 8.75 -25.16
CA GLY A 363 60.21 9.66 -26.32
C GLY A 363 59.01 10.31 -27.03
N GLU A 364 58.94 11.65 -26.95
CA GLU A 364 58.59 12.63 -28.01
C GLU A 364 57.14 12.91 -28.50
N LYS A 365 56.98 14.17 -28.94
CA LYS A 365 55.84 14.89 -29.55
C LYS A 365 56.37 15.52 -30.86
N PRO A 366 55.59 15.83 -31.92
CA PRO A 366 54.76 17.05 -31.94
C PRO A 366 53.48 16.99 -32.84
N ALA A 367 52.88 18.14 -33.14
CA ALA A 367 51.58 18.32 -33.81
C ALA A 367 51.67 18.79 -35.29
N GLY A 368 50.52 18.90 -35.98
CA GLY A 368 50.39 19.51 -37.31
C GLY A 368 48.94 19.76 -37.75
N ASP A 369 48.69 20.89 -38.43
CA ASP A 369 47.36 21.45 -38.77
C ASP A 369 46.62 20.79 -39.96
N GLY A 370 45.31 21.05 -40.10
CA GLY A 370 44.54 20.76 -41.32
C GLY A 370 43.06 21.20 -41.28
N GLY A 371 42.62 22.00 -42.26
CA GLY A 371 41.30 22.67 -42.31
C GLY A 371 40.26 22.12 -43.31
N PRO A 372 39.20 22.88 -43.65
CA PRO A 372 37.84 22.31 -43.86
C PRO A 372 37.24 22.40 -45.28
N GLY A 373 36.05 21.78 -45.44
CA GLY A 373 35.06 21.93 -46.52
C GLY A 373 33.83 21.05 -46.20
N ASP A 374 32.58 21.52 -46.22
CA ASP A 374 31.73 22.01 -47.32
C ASP A 374 30.93 20.89 -48.03
N GLY A 375 29.59 20.96 -47.99
CA GLY A 375 28.68 20.09 -48.76
C GLY A 375 27.29 19.88 -48.14
N GLY A 376 26.22 20.39 -48.77
CA GLY A 376 24.82 20.26 -48.32
C GLY A 376 23.99 19.16 -49.03
N PRO A 377 22.68 19.04 -48.71
CA PRO A 377 21.79 17.91 -49.08
C PRO A 377 21.06 18.10 -50.43
N PRO A 378 20.31 17.09 -50.96
CA PRO A 378 18.93 16.72 -50.55
C PRO A 378 18.81 15.23 -50.13
N GLY A 379 17.70 14.65 -49.63
CA GLY A 379 16.28 14.68 -50.08
C GLY A 379 16.04 13.69 -51.24
N GLY A 380 14.96 12.90 -51.34
CA GLY A 380 13.75 12.67 -50.53
C GLY A 380 12.80 11.68 -51.27
N ASP A 381 11.74 11.18 -50.62
CA ASP A 381 10.71 10.25 -51.14
C ASP A 381 11.20 8.84 -51.61
N GLY A 382 10.41 7.76 -51.65
CA GLY A 382 9.07 7.51 -51.09
C GLY A 382 8.30 6.32 -51.75
N ARG A 383 7.58 5.52 -50.92
CA ARG A 383 6.42 4.63 -51.24
C ARG A 383 6.57 3.27 -51.97
N THR A 384 5.62 2.38 -51.61
CA THR A 384 4.92 1.29 -52.38
C THR A 384 5.58 -0.08 -52.62
N GLY A 385 4.74 -1.14 -52.62
CA GLY A 385 5.07 -2.58 -52.70
C GLY A 385 5.09 -3.22 -51.30
N ASP A 386 4.13 -4.01 -50.82
CA ASP A 386 3.11 -4.90 -51.41
C ASP A 386 3.68 -6.14 -52.13
N ASP A 387 3.65 -7.28 -51.44
CA ASP A 387 3.50 -8.65 -51.98
C ASP A 387 3.34 -9.65 -50.82
N GLY A 388 2.26 -10.43 -50.80
CA GLY A 388 1.97 -11.42 -49.74
C GLY A 388 2.37 -12.85 -50.12
N GLN A 389 2.58 -13.73 -49.13
CA GLN A 389 2.73 -15.18 -49.34
C GLN A 389 1.84 -16.01 -48.39
N GLN A 390 1.62 -17.29 -48.74
CA GLN A 390 0.47 -18.07 -48.28
C GLN A 390 0.85 -19.37 -47.55
N GLY A 391 0.23 -19.60 -46.38
CA GLY A 391 0.00 -20.93 -45.80
C GLY A 391 1.21 -21.65 -45.16
N PRO A 392 1.05 -22.92 -44.73
CA PRO A 392 -0.11 -23.81 -44.94
C PRO A 392 -0.80 -24.31 -43.65
N GLN A 393 -1.93 -25.01 -43.83
CA GLN A 393 -2.68 -25.74 -42.79
C GLN A 393 -2.04 -27.12 -42.48
N GLN A 394 -2.29 -27.68 -41.28
CA GLN A 394 -2.87 -29.04 -41.12
C GLN A 394 -3.07 -29.51 -39.66
N ASN A 395 -4.22 -30.19 -39.41
CA ASN A 395 -4.53 -31.24 -38.42
C ASN A 395 -4.27 -30.98 -36.91
N GLY A 396 -5.13 -31.33 -35.95
CA GLY A 396 -6.45 -31.99 -35.98
C GLY A 396 -6.44 -33.42 -35.41
N GLY A 397 -7.19 -33.67 -34.33
CA GLY A 397 -7.40 -35.01 -33.75
C GLY A 397 -8.08 -35.02 -32.37
N ASP A 398 -9.35 -35.44 -32.31
CA ASP A 398 -10.15 -35.61 -31.08
C ASP A 398 -9.92 -36.96 -30.37
N THR A 399 -10.27 -37.08 -29.08
CA THR A 399 -10.94 -38.30 -28.53
C THR A 399 -11.58 -38.14 -27.13
N ALA A 400 -12.92 -38.22 -27.09
CA ALA A 400 -13.78 -38.94 -26.13
C ALA A 400 -13.66 -38.76 -24.59
N ASP A 401 -14.60 -37.97 -24.04
CA ASP A 401 -15.75 -38.38 -23.19
C ASP A 401 -15.62 -39.15 -21.84
N GLU A 402 -16.34 -38.57 -20.84
CA GLU A 402 -17.21 -39.23 -19.83
C GLU A 402 -16.61 -39.89 -18.53
N PRO A 403 -17.37 -39.98 -17.41
CA PRO A 403 -17.58 -38.84 -16.48
C PRO A 403 -17.53 -39.22 -14.95
N GLY A 404 -17.72 -38.26 -14.02
CA GLY A 404 -18.16 -38.62 -12.66
C GLY A 404 -18.08 -37.59 -11.52
N SER A 405 -19.25 -37.37 -10.88
CA SER A 405 -19.43 -37.17 -9.41
C SER A 405 -18.89 -35.93 -8.68
N ASP A 406 -19.74 -34.90 -8.60
CA ASP A 406 -19.95 -34.11 -7.38
C ASP A 406 -20.31 -35.05 -6.20
N PRO A 407 -19.76 -34.84 -4.99
CA PRO A 407 -20.66 -34.50 -3.89
C PRO A 407 -20.09 -33.50 -2.86
N GLY A 408 -20.82 -32.40 -2.68
CA GLY A 408 -21.44 -32.14 -1.39
C GLY A 408 -20.93 -30.93 -0.57
N ARG A 409 -21.86 -30.05 -0.22
CA ARG A 409 -21.70 -29.11 0.89
C ARG A 409 -21.62 -29.87 2.22
N GLN A 410 -20.77 -29.41 3.13
CA GLN A 410 -20.96 -29.60 4.57
C GLN A 410 -20.86 -28.26 5.26
N ASP A 411 -22.00 -27.78 5.78
CA ASP A 411 -22.02 -26.83 6.88
C ASP A 411 -21.60 -27.57 8.17
N ASP A 412 -20.76 -26.96 9.01
CA ASP A 412 -20.83 -27.13 10.47
C ASP A 412 -20.07 -25.97 11.17
N PRO A 413 -20.42 -25.64 12.42
CA PRO A 413 -19.96 -24.42 13.08
C PRO A 413 -18.74 -24.64 13.99
N ASN A 414 -18.10 -23.54 14.39
CA ASN A 414 -17.83 -23.24 15.80
C ASN A 414 -17.29 -21.80 15.94
N GLY A 415 -18.17 -20.88 16.35
CA GLY A 415 -17.73 -19.61 16.93
C GLY A 415 -17.54 -19.82 18.44
N HIS A 416 -16.33 -19.66 18.93
CA HIS A 416 -16.09 -19.45 20.36
C HIS A 416 -15.58 -18.02 20.58
N ASP A 417 -16.38 -17.30 21.36
CA ASP A 417 -16.16 -15.95 21.86
C ASP A 417 -15.66 -16.09 23.30
N ASP A 418 -14.51 -15.51 23.62
CA ASP A 418 -14.00 -15.37 24.98
C ASP A 418 -13.15 -14.09 25.08
N SER A 419 -13.30 -13.37 26.19
CA SER A 419 -12.72 -12.06 26.44
C SER A 419 -11.41 -12.13 27.25
N ASP A 420 -10.64 -11.06 27.22
CA ASP A 420 -10.40 -10.27 28.46
C ASP A 420 -9.77 -8.89 28.16
N ASP A 421 -10.20 -7.87 28.90
CA ASP A 421 -9.61 -6.53 28.94
C ASP A 421 -8.74 -6.41 30.21
N HIS A 422 -7.56 -5.79 30.13
CA HIS A 422 -6.92 -5.21 31.33
C HIS A 422 -6.11 -3.94 31.03
N ASP A 423 -6.35 -2.92 31.85
CA ASP A 423 -5.74 -1.59 31.77
C ASP A 423 -4.32 -1.54 32.35
N GLY A 424 -3.45 -0.75 31.72
CA GLY A 424 -2.15 -0.37 32.27
C GLY A 424 -2.24 0.93 33.08
N ASP A 425 -2.34 0.84 34.41
CA ASP A 425 -2.22 2.00 35.31
C ASP A 425 -0.74 2.47 35.44
N GLY A 426 -0.55 3.77 35.62
CA GLY A 426 0.77 4.41 35.63
C GLY A 426 1.23 4.81 37.04
N SER A 427 2.36 4.27 37.50
CA SER A 427 2.97 4.68 38.78
C SER A 427 4.21 5.55 38.61
N THR A 428 4.26 6.60 39.43
CA THR A 428 5.34 7.58 39.56
C THR A 428 6.65 7.03 40.14
N VAL A 429 7.72 7.81 39.96
CA VAL A 429 9.08 7.59 40.50
C VAL A 429 9.23 8.29 41.86
N ASP A 430 9.77 7.60 42.89
CA ASP A 430 10.83 8.12 43.79
C ASP A 430 11.35 7.04 44.79
N PRO A 431 12.49 7.24 45.51
CA PRO A 431 13.41 6.13 45.79
C PRO A 431 13.69 5.77 47.27
N ALA A 432 14.61 4.80 47.43
CA ALA A 432 15.55 4.60 48.56
C ALA A 432 15.18 3.67 49.73
N GLY A 433 15.24 2.34 49.48
CA GLY A 433 16.24 1.43 50.08
C GLY A 433 16.21 1.05 51.57
N GLN A 434 16.27 -0.27 51.83
CA GLN A 434 16.93 -0.85 53.02
C GLN A 434 17.39 -2.30 52.76
N GLU A 435 18.25 -2.84 53.63
CA GLU A 435 18.97 -4.11 53.43
C GLU A 435 18.45 -5.27 54.32
N ASN A 436 18.97 -6.48 54.04
CA ASN A 436 19.22 -7.58 54.98
C ASN A 436 18.05 -8.54 55.34
N PRO A 437 18.34 -9.82 55.76
CA PRO A 437 17.83 -10.95 54.96
C PRO A 437 17.35 -12.19 55.76
N ASP A 438 17.18 -13.30 55.02
CA ASP A 438 17.38 -14.71 55.42
C ASP A 438 16.31 -15.40 56.29
N SER A 439 15.59 -16.37 55.68
CA SER A 439 14.90 -17.50 56.34
C SER A 439 14.53 -18.56 55.29
N GLY A 440 14.97 -19.82 55.46
CA GLY A 440 14.59 -20.95 54.59
C GLY A 440 13.51 -21.86 55.19
N GLY A 441 12.87 -22.68 54.34
CA GLY A 441 11.89 -23.72 54.71
C GLY A 441 11.86 -24.85 53.66
N THR A 442 11.48 -26.07 54.04
CA THR A 442 11.73 -27.30 53.26
C THR A 442 10.56 -28.27 53.18
N GLY A 443 10.36 -28.92 52.03
CA GLY A 443 9.47 -30.08 51.82
C GLY A 443 8.02 -29.72 51.43
N ASP A 444 7.20 -30.64 50.91
CA ASP A 444 7.48 -32.05 50.57
C ASP A 444 6.43 -32.59 49.56
N ASP A 445 6.77 -33.65 48.81
CA ASP A 445 5.99 -34.51 47.88
C ASP A 445 4.48 -34.30 47.60
N GLY A 446 4.06 -34.43 46.32
CA GLY A 446 2.68 -34.80 45.96
C GLY A 446 2.25 -34.67 44.47
N HIS A 447 2.24 -35.77 43.71
CA HIS A 447 1.65 -35.81 42.36
C HIS A 447 0.11 -35.88 42.35
N THR A 448 -0.56 -35.09 41.50
CA THR A 448 -1.82 -35.45 40.83
C THR A 448 -1.90 -34.83 39.42
N SER A 449 -2.58 -35.54 38.53
CA SER A 449 -2.73 -35.30 37.08
C SER A 449 -3.14 -33.89 36.62
N GLU A 450 -2.83 -33.62 35.34
CA GLU A 450 -3.35 -32.51 34.54
C GLU A 450 -4.89 -32.47 34.55
N PRO A 451 -5.45 -31.26 34.40
CA PRO A 451 -6.21 -31.00 33.18
C PRO A 451 -5.63 -29.85 32.36
N ASP A 452 -5.82 -29.98 31.05
CA ASP A 452 -5.65 -29.01 29.97
C ASP A 452 -5.82 -27.54 30.43
N SER A 453 -4.70 -26.82 30.54
CA SER A 453 -4.67 -25.44 31.04
C SER A 453 -4.78 -24.46 29.86
N GLY A 454 -5.99 -23.92 29.67
CA GLY A 454 -6.30 -22.96 28.62
C GLY A 454 -5.36 -21.75 28.58
N HIS A 455 -5.25 -21.16 27.39
CA HIS A 455 -4.20 -20.22 27.01
C HIS A 455 -4.39 -18.82 27.63
N HIS A 456 -4.18 -18.70 28.94
CA HIS A 456 -4.01 -17.41 29.60
C HIS A 456 -2.78 -16.71 29.00
N GLY A 457 -3.02 -15.71 28.16
CA GLY A 457 -1.97 -14.89 27.56
C GLY A 457 -1.22 -14.08 28.62
N ASP A 458 -0.15 -14.65 29.16
CA ASP A 458 0.78 -13.95 30.04
C ASP A 458 1.31 -12.72 29.29
N ALA A 459 1.08 -11.51 29.84
CA ALA A 459 1.47 -10.26 29.21
C ALA A 459 2.99 -10.09 29.03
N GLY A 460 3.80 -11.01 29.59
CA GLY A 460 5.23 -11.15 29.33
C GLY A 460 5.62 -12.06 28.16
N SER A 461 4.71 -12.79 27.52
CA SER A 461 5.05 -13.67 26.39
C SER A 461 5.32 -12.89 25.09
N LEU A 462 6.38 -13.29 24.37
CA LEU A 462 6.67 -12.76 23.04
C LEU A 462 5.81 -13.49 22.00
N PRO A 463 5.26 -12.80 20.98
CA PRO A 463 4.43 -13.41 19.95
C PRO A 463 5.10 -14.56 19.19
N GLY A 464 4.31 -15.49 18.65
CA GLY A 464 4.79 -16.75 18.08
C GLY A 464 5.23 -17.77 19.13
N HIS A 465 5.52 -18.99 18.69
CA HIS A 465 5.95 -20.11 19.54
C HIS A 465 7.44 -20.45 19.29
N VAL A 466 8.11 -21.07 20.27
CA VAL A 466 9.51 -21.53 20.14
C VAL A 466 9.55 -23.04 20.27
N ASP A 467 10.07 -23.71 19.25
CA ASP A 467 10.08 -25.17 19.16
C ASP A 467 11.29 -25.82 19.87
N GLU A 468 11.32 -27.16 19.91
CA GLU A 468 12.40 -27.95 20.53
C GLU A 468 13.79 -27.69 19.91
N ASP A 469 13.87 -27.09 18.72
CA ASP A 469 15.10 -26.71 18.03
C ASP A 469 15.64 -25.32 18.43
N GLY A 470 14.87 -24.54 19.22
CA GLY A 470 15.21 -23.19 19.63
C GLY A 470 14.91 -22.10 18.58
N ILE A 471 14.13 -22.41 17.55
CA ILE A 471 13.67 -21.46 16.54
C ILE A 471 12.27 -20.97 16.89
N ARG A 472 12.05 -19.66 16.81
CA ARG A 472 10.71 -19.04 16.91
C ARG A 472 9.99 -19.07 15.56
N ARG A 473 8.77 -19.59 15.55
CA ARG A 473 7.86 -19.63 14.39
C ARG A 473 6.56 -18.87 14.70
N PHE A 474 5.82 -18.52 13.66
CA PHE A 474 4.68 -17.60 13.75
C PHE A 474 3.47 -18.14 12.99
N ASP A 475 2.39 -18.38 13.72
CA ASP A 475 1.13 -18.92 13.19
C ASP A 475 0.37 -17.94 12.26
N ASN A 476 0.84 -16.69 12.16
CA ASN A 476 0.32 -15.66 11.26
C ASN A 476 1.31 -14.49 11.11
N ASP A 477 1.06 -13.67 10.08
CA ASP A 477 1.87 -12.49 9.76
C ASP A 477 1.90 -11.42 10.86
N ALA A 478 0.79 -11.21 11.58
CA ALA A 478 0.68 -10.14 12.57
C ALA A 478 1.50 -10.44 13.85
N ASP A 479 1.64 -11.71 14.23
CA ASP A 479 2.55 -12.10 15.31
C ASP A 479 4.02 -12.00 14.90
N GLY A 480 4.35 -12.28 13.65
CA GLY A 480 5.70 -12.02 13.09
C GLY A 480 6.08 -10.54 13.15
N GLU A 481 5.16 -9.67 12.73
CA GLU A 481 5.33 -8.20 12.82
C GLU A 481 5.43 -7.74 14.29
N ALA A 482 4.50 -8.17 15.15
CA ALA A 482 4.46 -7.77 16.55
C ALA A 482 5.69 -8.26 17.34
N TYR A 483 6.25 -9.42 16.99
CA TYR A 483 7.54 -9.87 17.52
C TYR A 483 8.69 -9.00 17.01
N GLY A 484 8.79 -8.79 15.69
CA GLY A 484 9.87 -7.99 15.08
C GLY A 484 9.96 -6.59 15.68
N GLU A 485 8.82 -5.90 15.76
CA GLU A 485 8.71 -4.57 16.36
C GLU A 485 9.06 -4.53 17.85
N ARG A 486 8.56 -5.47 18.67
CA ARG A 486 8.81 -5.48 20.12
C ARG A 486 10.21 -5.98 20.51
N ARG A 487 10.78 -6.91 19.74
CA ARG A 487 11.98 -7.68 20.12
C ARG A 487 13.24 -7.33 19.34
N LEU A 488 13.10 -6.92 18.08
CA LEU A 488 14.23 -6.68 17.16
C LEU A 488 14.40 -5.21 16.77
N GLY A 489 13.30 -4.45 16.61
CA GLY A 489 13.31 -3.08 16.07
C GLY A 489 14.21 -2.08 16.81
N GLY A 490 14.36 -2.23 18.12
CA GLY A 490 15.31 -1.44 18.92
C GLY A 490 16.78 -1.56 18.51
N THR A 491 17.13 -2.52 17.64
CA THR A 491 18.44 -2.61 16.99
C THR A 491 18.60 -1.53 15.92
N TYR A 492 17.57 -1.32 15.09
CA TYR A 492 17.56 -0.26 14.08
C TYR A 492 17.54 1.12 14.74
N ASP A 493 16.72 1.29 15.79
CA ASP A 493 16.55 2.57 16.51
C ASP A 493 17.83 3.00 17.26
N ALA A 494 18.82 2.12 17.36
CA ALA A 494 20.14 2.37 17.94
C ALA A 494 21.26 2.60 16.88
N LEU A 495 20.95 2.50 15.59
CA LEU A 495 21.91 2.77 14.52
C LEU A 495 22.21 4.27 14.40
N PRO A 496 23.44 4.66 13.99
CA PRO A 496 23.70 6.00 13.48
C PRO A 496 22.85 6.28 12.23
N ASP A 497 22.37 7.53 12.09
CA ASP A 497 21.53 7.99 10.98
C ASP A 497 22.03 7.51 9.61
N THR A 498 23.34 7.60 9.34
CA THR A 498 23.95 7.20 8.06
C THR A 498 23.92 5.70 7.77
N GLN A 499 23.81 4.84 8.79
CA GLN A 499 23.60 3.40 8.65
C GLN A 499 22.11 3.09 8.48
N ALA A 500 21.24 3.76 9.24
CA ALA A 500 19.78 3.66 9.12
C ALA A 500 19.30 4.07 7.72
N ASP A 501 19.72 5.25 7.23
CA ASP A 501 19.44 5.73 5.87
C ASP A 501 19.97 4.77 4.79
N ALA A 502 21.16 4.18 5.00
CA ALA A 502 21.78 3.29 4.03
C ALA A 502 21.00 1.99 3.86
N VAL A 503 20.50 1.40 4.95
CA VAL A 503 19.71 0.16 4.89
C VAL A 503 18.25 0.44 4.51
N ARG A 504 17.66 1.56 4.94
CA ARG A 504 16.32 1.99 4.51
C ARG A 504 16.25 2.24 3.00
N GLU A 505 17.24 2.91 2.42
CA GLU A 505 17.27 3.11 0.96
C GLU A 505 17.57 1.82 0.19
N TYR A 506 18.29 0.85 0.78
CA TYR A 506 18.38 -0.51 0.22
C TYR A 506 17.00 -1.19 0.14
N THR A 507 16.11 -1.01 1.12
CA THR A 507 14.73 -1.56 1.03
C THR A 507 13.93 -0.95 -0.12
N ARG A 508 14.23 0.30 -0.50
CA ARG A 508 13.63 0.98 -1.65
C ARG A 508 14.16 0.44 -2.99
N HIS A 509 15.47 0.28 -3.07
CA HIS A 509 16.19 -0.05 -4.29
C HIS A 509 17.30 -1.06 -3.98
N SER A 510 16.95 -2.35 -3.88
CA SER A 510 17.91 -3.43 -3.63
C SER A 510 18.67 -3.87 -4.89
N TRP A 511 18.06 -3.67 -6.07
CA TRP A 511 18.60 -4.08 -7.37
C TRP A 511 19.99 -3.52 -7.72
N PRO A 512 20.40 -2.26 -7.40
CA PRO A 512 21.73 -1.75 -7.74
C PRO A 512 22.84 -2.51 -7.04
N TYR A 513 22.56 -3.05 -5.85
CA TYR A 513 23.53 -3.74 -5.01
C TYR A 513 23.63 -5.21 -5.37
N ASN A 514 22.49 -5.87 -5.59
CA ASN A 514 22.42 -7.33 -5.55
C ASN A 514 22.99 -8.04 -6.79
N GLY A 515 22.98 -7.41 -7.98
CA GLY A 515 23.66 -7.97 -9.16
C GLY A 515 25.19 -7.86 -9.07
N ILE A 516 25.68 -6.68 -8.68
CA ILE A 516 27.12 -6.41 -8.41
C ILE A 516 27.67 -7.30 -7.29
N LEU A 517 26.91 -7.50 -6.21
CA LEU A 517 27.35 -8.30 -5.06
C LEU A 517 27.46 -9.80 -5.38
N ARG A 518 26.66 -10.32 -6.32
CA ARG A 518 26.73 -11.72 -6.83
C ARG A 518 27.76 -11.93 -7.94
N GLY A 519 28.62 -10.93 -8.20
CA GLY A 519 29.60 -10.98 -9.29
C GLY A 519 29.00 -11.10 -10.71
N LEU A 520 27.68 -10.96 -10.86
CA LEU A 520 26.98 -11.00 -12.15
C LEU A 520 27.27 -9.74 -12.96
N GLU A 521 27.62 -8.64 -12.28
CA GLU A 521 27.82 -7.32 -12.84
C GLU A 521 29.13 -6.68 -12.33
N ASP A 522 29.86 -5.99 -13.21
CA ASP A 522 31.08 -5.24 -12.87
C ASP A 522 30.73 -3.79 -12.49
N LEU A 523 31.08 -3.36 -11.27
CA LEU A 523 30.72 -2.03 -10.75
C LEU A 523 31.17 -0.86 -11.66
N PRO A 524 32.43 -0.78 -12.14
CA PRO A 524 32.83 0.22 -13.14
C PRO A 524 31.98 0.21 -14.42
N THR A 525 31.66 -0.97 -14.94
CA THR A 525 30.82 -1.14 -16.14
C THR A 525 29.38 -0.72 -15.88
N ASN A 526 28.80 -1.07 -14.73
CA ASN A 526 27.45 -0.66 -14.34
C ASN A 526 27.35 0.84 -14.09
N LEU A 527 28.29 1.45 -13.36
CA LEU A 527 28.34 2.90 -13.20
C LEU A 527 28.47 3.62 -14.55
N TRP A 528 29.15 3.03 -15.54
CA TRP A 528 29.17 3.57 -16.90
C TRP A 528 27.83 3.37 -17.63
N ASN A 529 27.21 2.20 -17.56
CA ASN A 529 25.90 1.92 -18.16
C ASN A 529 24.84 2.88 -17.60
N TRP A 530 24.67 2.91 -16.28
CA TRP A 530 23.71 3.77 -15.58
C TRP A 530 23.99 5.28 -15.77
N TRP A 531 25.22 5.69 -16.09
CA TRP A 531 25.51 7.10 -16.43
C TRP A 531 25.07 7.49 -17.85
N ASN A 532 25.04 6.53 -18.78
CA ASN A 532 24.59 6.75 -20.16
C ASN A 532 23.10 6.44 -20.37
N ASP A 533 22.47 5.73 -19.43
CA ASP A 533 21.02 5.51 -19.35
C ASP A 533 20.31 6.79 -18.87
N VAL A 534 20.05 7.70 -19.83
CA VAL A 534 19.40 8.99 -19.58
C VAL A 534 18.15 9.17 -20.43
N GLU A 535 17.07 9.53 -19.76
CA GLU A 535 15.81 9.97 -20.36
C GLU A 535 15.62 11.49 -20.20
N PRO A 536 14.64 12.12 -20.88
CA PRO A 536 14.48 13.58 -20.91
C PRO A 536 14.39 14.29 -19.55
N GLY A 537 13.92 13.60 -18.51
CA GLY A 537 13.88 14.09 -17.13
C GLY A 537 15.24 14.18 -16.43
N TRP A 538 16.31 13.59 -16.97
CA TRP A 538 17.65 13.77 -16.41
C TRP A 538 18.07 15.26 -16.41
N HIS A 539 17.58 16.07 -17.35
CA HIS A 539 17.90 17.50 -17.44
C HIS A 539 17.50 18.32 -16.20
N ILE A 540 16.47 17.92 -15.43
CA ILE A 540 16.11 18.58 -14.17
C ILE A 540 17.02 18.16 -13.00
N PHE A 541 17.66 16.99 -13.07
CA PHE A 541 18.77 16.67 -12.17
C PHE A 541 20.00 17.52 -12.51
N GLU A 542 20.33 17.70 -13.80
CA GLU A 542 21.49 18.49 -14.24
C GLU A 542 21.42 19.95 -13.76
N MET A 543 20.25 20.60 -13.83
CA MET A 543 20.11 21.97 -13.33
C MET A 543 20.24 22.07 -11.80
N ASN A 544 19.99 20.99 -11.06
CA ASN A 544 20.16 20.89 -9.60
C ASN A 544 21.48 20.18 -9.18
N GLY A 545 22.48 20.17 -10.07
CA GLY A 545 23.82 19.66 -9.75
C GLY A 545 23.95 18.14 -9.70
N GLY A 546 23.08 17.41 -10.41
CA GLY A 546 23.07 15.94 -10.47
C GLY A 546 22.26 15.26 -9.35
N ARG A 547 21.34 15.99 -8.73
CA ARG A 547 20.48 15.54 -7.62
C ARG A 547 19.01 15.73 -7.99
N ALA A 548 18.11 14.95 -7.39
CA ALA A 548 16.68 15.16 -7.59
C ALA A 548 16.27 16.57 -7.10
N PRO A 549 15.53 17.36 -7.89
CA PRO A 549 15.01 18.65 -7.46
C PRO A 549 13.72 18.52 -6.65
N SER A 550 13.63 19.29 -5.57
CA SER A 550 12.38 19.57 -4.87
C SER A 550 11.54 20.58 -5.65
N ILE A 551 10.25 20.72 -5.32
CA ILE A 551 9.41 21.76 -5.95
C ILE A 551 9.92 23.18 -5.67
N GLY A 552 10.59 23.39 -4.52
CA GLY A 552 11.31 24.65 -4.23
C GLY A 552 12.43 24.94 -5.22
N ASP A 553 13.22 23.93 -5.58
CA ASP A 553 14.28 24.06 -6.60
C ASP A 553 13.70 24.42 -7.98
N ILE A 554 12.47 23.97 -8.31
CA ILE A 554 11.77 24.35 -9.54
C ILE A 554 11.33 25.82 -9.52
N TYR A 555 10.77 26.30 -8.40
CA TYR A 555 10.40 27.72 -8.25
C TYR A 555 11.63 28.65 -8.29
N ASP A 556 12.76 28.26 -7.70
CA ASP A 556 14.02 29.00 -7.83
C ASP A 556 14.59 28.92 -9.27
N ALA A 557 14.46 27.76 -9.94
CA ALA A 557 14.86 27.59 -11.32
C ALA A 557 14.07 28.48 -12.31
N ALA A 558 12.79 28.77 -12.05
CA ALA A 558 12.02 29.71 -12.86
C ALA A 558 12.67 31.11 -12.95
N HIS A 559 13.33 31.53 -11.87
CA HIS A 559 14.02 32.82 -11.77
C HIS A 559 15.47 32.79 -12.29
N ARG A 560 16.02 31.60 -12.58
CA ARG A 560 17.40 31.42 -13.06
C ARG A 560 17.54 31.78 -14.54
N ALA A 561 18.60 32.53 -14.85
CA ALA A 561 18.94 32.97 -16.20
C ALA A 561 19.89 31.99 -16.94
N ASP A 562 20.46 31.01 -16.24
CA ASP A 562 21.50 30.09 -16.70
C ASP A 562 20.97 28.74 -17.24
N LEU A 563 19.68 28.43 -17.06
CA LEU A 563 19.06 27.21 -17.60
C LEU A 563 19.15 27.13 -19.13
N THR A 564 19.35 25.93 -19.67
CA THR A 564 19.21 25.67 -21.11
C THR A 564 17.75 25.87 -21.59
N PRO A 565 17.50 26.00 -22.90
CA PRO A 565 16.13 26.05 -23.44
C PRO A 565 15.27 24.86 -23.01
N GLU A 566 15.85 23.67 -22.97
CA GLU A 566 15.19 22.40 -22.62
C GLU A 566 14.86 22.36 -21.12
N GLN A 567 15.83 22.67 -20.26
CA GLN A 567 15.61 22.79 -18.82
C GLN A 567 14.53 23.84 -18.49
N ARG A 568 14.54 24.98 -19.19
CA ARG A 568 13.52 26.02 -19.03
C ARG A 568 12.15 25.58 -19.54
N GLN A 569 12.09 24.78 -20.61
CA GLN A 569 10.84 24.18 -21.08
C GLN A 569 10.26 23.23 -20.03
N ILE A 570 11.08 22.37 -19.41
CA ILE A 570 10.63 21.44 -18.37
C ILE A 570 10.17 22.19 -17.10
N VAL A 571 10.93 23.19 -16.63
CA VAL A 571 10.53 24.05 -15.49
C VAL A 571 9.22 24.77 -15.77
N ASN A 572 9.03 25.30 -16.98
CA ASN A 572 7.77 25.96 -17.36
C ASN A 572 6.61 24.95 -17.44
N ASP A 573 6.83 23.77 -18.01
CA ASP A 573 5.85 22.68 -18.09
C ASP A 573 5.37 22.26 -16.70
N ILE A 574 6.30 21.99 -15.78
CA ILE A 574 6.02 21.67 -14.36
C ILE A 574 5.20 22.79 -13.70
N LEU A 575 5.63 24.04 -13.80
CA LEU A 575 4.96 25.18 -13.15
C LEU A 575 3.67 25.65 -13.86
N SER A 576 3.35 25.07 -15.03
CA SER A 576 2.10 25.30 -15.76
C SER A 576 1.06 24.19 -15.57
N ALA A 577 1.45 23.07 -14.96
CA ALA A 577 0.53 22.00 -14.60
C ALA A 577 -0.36 22.39 -13.41
N ASP A 578 -1.55 21.81 -13.35
CA ASP A 578 -2.49 22.00 -12.24
C ASP A 578 -1.94 21.53 -10.90
N ASP A 579 -1.13 20.46 -10.92
CA ASP A 579 -0.31 20.01 -9.81
C ASP A 579 1.16 19.97 -10.25
N PRO A 580 1.95 21.01 -9.91
CA PRO A 580 3.38 21.04 -10.16
C PRO A 580 4.18 19.96 -9.41
N GLY A 581 3.69 19.46 -8.27
CA GLY A 581 4.30 18.35 -7.54
C GLY A 581 4.15 17.03 -8.30
N MET A 582 2.94 16.73 -8.77
CA MET A 582 2.69 15.62 -9.70
C MET A 582 3.57 15.69 -10.93
N ARG A 583 3.62 16.87 -11.56
CA ARG A 583 4.33 17.03 -12.84
C ARG A 583 5.84 16.91 -12.66
N LEU A 584 6.38 17.45 -11.57
CA LEU A 584 7.76 17.23 -11.15
C LEU A 584 8.07 15.74 -11.03
N GLU A 585 7.21 14.97 -10.34
CA GLU A 585 7.43 13.52 -10.20
C GLU A 585 7.33 12.73 -11.50
N GLN A 586 6.47 13.14 -12.44
CA GLN A 586 6.46 12.54 -13.78
C GLN A 586 7.81 12.75 -14.50
N TRP A 587 8.42 13.93 -14.39
CA TRP A 587 9.77 14.17 -14.93
C TRP A 587 10.87 13.45 -14.14
N ILE A 588 10.76 13.31 -12.83
CA ILE A 588 11.71 12.54 -12.01
C ILE A 588 11.63 11.05 -12.33
N ARG A 589 10.45 10.50 -12.64
CA ARG A 589 10.31 9.12 -13.12
C ARG A 589 10.92 8.92 -14.51
N HIS A 590 10.67 9.84 -15.46
CA HIS A 590 11.26 9.80 -16.81
C HIS A 590 12.72 10.31 -16.87
N SER A 591 13.55 9.95 -15.89
CA SER A 591 14.97 10.37 -15.80
C SER A 591 15.97 9.26 -16.13
N GLY A 592 15.48 8.07 -16.53
CA GLY A 592 16.28 6.88 -16.78
C GLY A 592 16.86 6.27 -15.49
N VAL A 593 17.58 5.17 -15.65
CA VAL A 593 18.26 4.48 -14.54
C VAL A 593 19.22 5.41 -13.81
N ARG A 594 19.82 6.40 -14.51
CA ARG A 594 20.68 7.42 -13.91
C ARG A 594 20.00 8.22 -12.80
N GLY A 595 18.75 8.63 -12.99
CA GLY A 595 18.02 9.42 -12.01
C GLY A 595 17.46 8.59 -10.86
N VAL A 596 17.13 7.31 -11.09
CA VAL A 596 16.86 6.34 -10.01
C VAL A 596 18.09 6.22 -9.10
N ILE A 597 19.25 5.90 -9.68
CA ILE A 597 20.52 5.80 -8.97
C ILE A 597 20.91 7.12 -8.27
N ALA A 598 20.68 8.27 -8.90
CA ALA A 598 20.95 9.57 -8.29
C ALA A 598 19.98 9.94 -7.14
N ARG A 599 18.77 9.37 -7.10
CA ARG A 599 17.91 9.43 -5.89
C ARG A 599 18.48 8.55 -4.78
N THR A 600 18.81 7.29 -5.07
CA THR A 600 19.35 6.28 -4.12
C THR A 600 20.62 6.74 -3.38
N PHE A 601 21.45 7.58 -4.01
CA PHE A 601 22.68 8.11 -3.43
C PHE A 601 22.64 9.61 -3.10
N GLY A 602 21.54 10.32 -3.42
CA GLY A 602 21.43 11.78 -3.32
C GLY A 602 22.21 12.56 -4.39
N HIS A 603 23.15 11.91 -5.07
CA HIS A 603 23.86 12.33 -6.28
C HIS A 603 24.21 11.07 -7.09
N PHE A 604 24.56 11.17 -8.37
CA PHE A 604 25.04 9.97 -9.09
C PHE A 604 26.39 9.49 -8.52
N PRO A 605 26.50 8.25 -8.02
CA PRO A 605 27.62 7.80 -7.19
C PRO A 605 28.90 7.55 -7.97
N THR A 606 30.01 7.68 -7.25
CA THR A 606 31.32 7.12 -7.63
C THR A 606 31.48 5.70 -7.07
N GLU A 607 32.49 4.95 -7.52
CA GLU A 607 32.89 3.70 -6.86
C GLU A 607 33.11 3.85 -5.35
N ALA A 608 33.61 5.01 -4.89
CA ALA A 608 33.87 5.25 -3.48
C ALA A 608 32.56 5.39 -2.68
N ASP A 609 31.58 6.11 -3.22
CA ASP A 609 30.25 6.25 -2.61
C ASP A 609 29.53 4.89 -2.54
N PHE A 610 29.68 4.06 -3.58
CA PHE A 610 29.08 2.73 -3.65
C PHE A 610 29.71 1.75 -2.64
N ARG A 611 31.05 1.73 -2.53
CA ARG A 611 31.78 0.94 -1.52
C ARG A 611 31.45 1.40 -0.10
N GLU A 612 31.31 2.70 0.12
CA GLU A 612 30.95 3.29 1.42
C GLU A 612 29.51 2.94 1.81
N ARG A 613 28.55 2.99 0.87
CA ARG A 613 27.17 2.54 1.10
C ARG A 613 27.12 1.04 1.47
N ILE A 614 27.88 0.19 0.79
CA ILE A 614 28.01 -1.23 1.16
C ILE A 614 28.62 -1.39 2.56
N ARG A 615 29.67 -0.64 2.90
CA ARG A 615 30.26 -0.65 4.27
C ARG A 615 29.23 -0.27 5.34
N LEU A 616 28.39 0.75 5.08
CA LEU A 616 27.34 1.19 6.01
C LEU A 616 26.25 0.12 6.20
N ILE A 617 25.81 -0.55 5.13
CA ILE A 617 24.83 -1.65 5.22
C ILE A 617 25.46 -2.87 5.91
N ASP A 618 26.68 -3.28 5.54
CA ASP A 618 27.42 -4.36 6.21
C ASP A 618 27.55 -4.15 7.73
N GLU A 619 27.76 -2.90 8.16
CA GLU A 619 27.82 -2.55 9.59
C GLU A 619 26.44 -2.56 10.26
N ALA A 620 25.39 -2.02 9.61
CA ALA A 620 24.02 -2.07 10.10
C ALA A 620 23.55 -3.52 10.34
N LEU A 621 23.84 -4.41 9.38
CA LEU A 621 23.53 -5.83 9.44
C LEU A 621 24.53 -6.64 10.30
N SER A 622 25.53 -6.02 10.93
CA SER A 622 26.56 -6.76 11.69
C SER A 622 26.11 -7.24 13.09
N HIS A 623 24.90 -6.85 13.51
CA HIS A 623 24.31 -7.12 14.81
C HIS A 623 23.74 -8.55 14.92
N PRO A 624 23.93 -9.25 16.06
CA PRO A 624 23.38 -10.58 16.28
C PRO A 624 21.90 -10.53 16.71
N LEU A 625 21.09 -11.47 16.20
CA LEU A 625 19.73 -11.71 16.64
C LEU A 625 19.71 -12.32 18.05
N PRO A 626 18.80 -11.88 18.95
CA PRO A 626 18.80 -12.23 20.36
C PRO A 626 17.97 -13.49 20.71
N GLU A 627 17.51 -14.22 19.70
CA GLU A 627 16.78 -15.50 19.74
C GLU A 627 16.88 -16.13 18.34
N GLY A 628 16.58 -17.42 18.19
CA GLY A 628 16.42 -18.03 16.87
C GLY A 628 15.04 -17.70 16.27
N VAL A 629 14.96 -17.52 14.95
CA VAL A 629 13.70 -17.18 14.23
C VAL A 629 13.62 -17.91 12.90
N GLU A 630 12.43 -18.30 12.47
CA GLU A 630 12.17 -18.68 11.09
C GLU A 630 11.85 -17.42 10.27
N VAL A 631 12.39 -17.34 9.05
CA VAL A 631 12.07 -16.29 8.08
C VAL A 631 11.66 -16.89 6.75
N GLN A 632 10.80 -16.18 6.01
CA GLN A 632 10.31 -16.61 4.70
C GLN A 632 10.76 -15.68 3.57
N ARG A 633 11.01 -16.26 2.38
CA ARG A 633 11.29 -15.52 1.14
C ARG A 633 10.60 -16.20 -0.05
N GLY A 634 9.92 -15.44 -0.89
CA GLY A 634 9.36 -15.95 -2.14
C GLY A 634 10.38 -15.97 -3.28
N LEU A 635 10.31 -16.95 -4.17
CA LEU A 635 11.20 -17.12 -5.33
C LEU A 635 10.38 -17.46 -6.60
N HIS A 636 10.83 -16.99 -7.77
CA HIS A 636 10.21 -17.33 -9.07
C HIS A 636 10.72 -18.66 -9.65
N SER A 637 12.00 -18.98 -9.43
CA SER A 637 12.65 -20.23 -9.84
C SER A 637 13.79 -20.58 -8.86
N VAL A 638 14.36 -21.78 -9.02
CA VAL A 638 15.57 -22.27 -8.36
C VAL A 638 16.73 -22.55 -9.33
N ASP A 639 16.61 -22.22 -10.62
CA ASP A 639 17.62 -22.53 -11.66
C ASP A 639 19.04 -21.99 -11.34
N PHE A 640 19.14 -21.00 -10.44
CA PHE A 640 20.39 -20.41 -9.96
C PHE A 640 21.03 -21.12 -8.76
N MET A 641 20.35 -22.09 -8.14
CA MET A 641 20.81 -22.76 -6.91
C MET A 641 21.81 -23.88 -7.20
N ASP A 642 22.88 -23.94 -6.40
CA ASP A 642 23.94 -24.94 -6.52
C ASP A 642 23.37 -26.36 -6.35
N GLY A 643 23.61 -27.22 -7.35
CA GLY A 643 23.17 -28.61 -7.34
C GLY A 643 21.78 -28.87 -7.91
N TYR A 644 20.99 -27.85 -8.28
CA TYR A 644 19.73 -28.05 -8.96
C TYR A 644 19.92 -28.80 -10.29
N SER A 645 19.18 -29.89 -10.49
CA SER A 645 19.29 -30.76 -11.68
C SER A 645 17.98 -30.89 -12.46
N GLY A 646 17.11 -29.87 -12.42
CA GLY A 646 15.79 -29.91 -13.08
C GLY A 646 14.70 -30.65 -12.31
N SER A 647 14.91 -30.93 -11.02
CA SER A 647 13.85 -31.35 -10.08
C SER A 647 14.12 -30.73 -8.71
N MET A 648 13.06 -30.34 -8.01
CA MET A 648 13.15 -29.57 -6.75
C MET A 648 13.84 -30.37 -5.64
N GLU A 649 13.64 -31.69 -5.63
CA GLU A 649 14.22 -32.62 -4.66
C GLU A 649 15.75 -32.77 -4.80
N SER A 650 16.34 -32.39 -5.94
CA SER A 650 17.80 -32.39 -6.15
C SER A 650 18.54 -31.40 -5.23
N LEU A 651 17.81 -30.44 -4.65
CA LEU A 651 18.35 -29.45 -3.70
C LEU A 651 18.56 -30.00 -2.29
N VAL A 652 17.95 -31.13 -1.91
CA VAL A 652 18.03 -31.64 -0.52
C VAL A 652 19.47 -32.07 -0.18
N GLY A 653 20.02 -31.48 0.87
CA GLY A 653 21.42 -31.64 1.29
C GLY A 653 22.42 -30.80 0.48
N THR A 654 21.96 -29.89 -0.39
CA THR A 654 22.82 -28.87 -1.02
C THR A 654 23.08 -27.73 -0.04
N ARG A 655 24.21 -27.03 -0.23
CA ARG A 655 24.59 -25.87 0.57
C ARG A 655 24.75 -24.66 -0.33
N GLN A 656 23.90 -23.67 -0.11
CA GLN A 656 23.77 -22.45 -0.90
C GLN A 656 24.52 -21.30 -0.22
N THR A 657 25.04 -20.36 -1.01
CA THR A 657 25.57 -19.07 -0.53
C THR A 657 24.89 -17.94 -1.29
N GLU A 658 24.24 -17.04 -0.58
CA GLU A 658 23.72 -15.79 -1.17
C GLU A 658 24.78 -14.70 -1.00
N GLU A 659 25.45 -14.35 -2.09
CA GLU A 659 26.56 -13.37 -2.13
C GLU A 659 26.09 -11.91 -1.99
N ALA A 660 24.80 -11.64 -2.19
CA ALA A 660 24.15 -10.34 -1.95
C ALA A 660 23.39 -10.31 -0.61
N TYR A 661 22.75 -9.18 -0.28
CA TYR A 661 21.88 -9.10 0.88
C TYR A 661 20.57 -9.88 0.64
N MET A 662 20.06 -10.56 1.67
CA MET A 662 18.82 -11.33 1.55
C MET A 662 17.71 -10.68 2.38
N SER A 663 16.80 -9.97 1.71
CA SER A 663 15.52 -9.56 2.31
C SER A 663 14.63 -10.79 2.51
N THR A 664 14.08 -10.94 3.71
CA THR A 664 13.18 -12.01 4.14
C THR A 664 12.06 -11.39 4.99
N ALA A 665 11.03 -12.16 5.37
CA ALA A 665 9.95 -11.67 6.21
C ALA A 665 9.70 -12.57 7.42
N LEU A 666 9.21 -11.98 8.53
CA LEU A 666 8.61 -12.72 9.64
C LEU A 666 7.11 -12.91 9.40
N GLY A 667 6.57 -14.08 9.78
CA GLY A 667 5.16 -14.42 9.62
C GLY A 667 4.93 -15.80 8.99
N ASP A 668 3.68 -16.05 8.60
CA ASP A 668 3.24 -17.26 7.90
C ASP A 668 3.49 -17.19 6.37
N ARG A 669 3.66 -15.98 5.83
CA ARG A 669 3.80 -15.77 4.38
C ARG A 669 4.93 -14.80 4.05
N PRO A 670 5.68 -15.02 2.95
CA PRO A 670 6.50 -13.97 2.38
C PRO A 670 5.62 -12.86 1.78
N PRO A 671 6.18 -11.67 1.49
CA PRO A 671 5.46 -10.63 0.77
C PRO A 671 5.09 -11.06 -0.65
N THR A 672 4.01 -10.52 -1.19
CA THR A 672 3.71 -10.59 -2.62
C THR A 672 4.63 -9.64 -3.40
N VAL A 673 4.95 -10.01 -4.64
CA VAL A 673 5.70 -9.15 -5.58
C VAL A 673 4.73 -8.75 -6.69
N ASP A 674 4.58 -7.45 -6.93
CA ASP A 674 3.62 -6.87 -7.89
C ASP A 674 2.17 -7.38 -7.71
N GLY A 675 1.79 -7.68 -6.46
CA GLY A 675 0.47 -8.22 -6.10
C GLY A 675 0.33 -9.74 -6.28
N HIS A 676 1.34 -10.43 -6.82
CA HIS A 676 1.32 -11.87 -7.07
C HIS A 676 1.97 -12.68 -5.94
N GLU A 677 1.40 -13.85 -5.62
CA GLU A 677 2.06 -14.83 -4.77
C GLU A 677 3.15 -15.59 -5.54
N MET A 678 4.27 -15.84 -4.88
CA MET A 678 5.41 -16.53 -5.48
C MET A 678 5.18 -18.06 -5.55
N PRO A 679 5.60 -18.75 -6.63
CA PRO A 679 5.38 -20.18 -6.83
C PRO A 679 6.23 -21.06 -5.89
N ILE A 680 7.32 -20.52 -5.37
CA ILE A 680 8.22 -21.17 -4.42
C ILE A 680 8.33 -20.29 -3.16
N ARG A 681 8.17 -20.90 -1.98
CA ARG A 681 8.51 -20.30 -0.68
C ARG A 681 9.79 -20.96 -0.14
N LEU A 682 10.76 -20.16 0.25
CA LEU A 682 11.96 -20.57 0.98
C LEU A 682 11.76 -20.23 2.47
N HIS A 683 11.69 -21.24 3.31
CA HIS A 683 11.71 -21.16 4.77
C HIS A 683 13.15 -21.30 5.26
N LEU A 684 13.59 -20.42 6.16
CA LEU A 684 14.94 -20.38 6.68
C LEU A 684 14.94 -20.35 8.22
N ASP A 685 15.41 -21.44 8.84
CA ASP A 685 15.78 -21.43 10.25
C ASP A 685 17.02 -20.54 10.44
N VAL A 686 16.89 -19.42 11.15
CA VAL A 686 17.98 -18.50 11.49
C VAL A 686 18.32 -18.66 12.99
N PRO A 687 19.42 -19.35 13.36
CA PRO A 687 19.73 -19.61 14.77
C PRO A 687 20.08 -18.35 15.59
N GLU A 688 19.88 -18.41 16.92
CA GLU A 688 20.33 -17.36 17.86
C GLU A 688 21.79 -16.95 17.62
N GLY A 689 22.09 -15.65 17.66
CA GLY A 689 23.43 -15.13 17.45
C GLY A 689 23.85 -15.02 15.97
N SER A 690 23.04 -15.54 15.04
CA SER A 690 23.13 -15.19 13.62
C SER A 690 22.89 -13.70 13.41
N ARG A 691 23.39 -13.14 12.31
CA ARG A 691 23.27 -11.71 12.00
C ARG A 691 22.06 -11.41 11.14
N GLY A 692 21.47 -10.25 11.38
CA GLY A 692 20.38 -9.69 10.59
C GLY A 692 19.84 -8.42 11.23
N LEU A 693 18.96 -7.72 10.52
CA LEU A 693 18.31 -6.51 11.01
C LEU A 693 16.82 -6.54 10.68
N TRP A 694 15.98 -6.27 11.68
CA TRP A 694 14.57 -5.98 11.47
C TRP A 694 14.41 -4.57 10.92
N MET A 695 13.76 -4.48 9.76
CA MET A 695 13.29 -3.22 9.21
C MET A 695 11.84 -2.98 9.62
N GLY A 696 10.93 -3.93 9.32
CA GLY A 696 9.50 -3.80 9.59
C GLY A 696 8.96 -2.42 9.23
N SER A 697 8.38 -1.71 10.19
CA SER A 697 7.82 -0.36 10.02
C SER A 697 8.82 0.73 9.60
N ARG A 698 10.13 0.44 9.59
CA ARG A 698 11.20 1.34 9.10
C ARG A 698 11.61 1.08 7.65
N SER A 699 11.15 -0.03 7.04
CA SER A 699 11.31 -0.29 5.61
C SER A 699 10.56 0.76 4.78
N MET A 700 10.92 0.93 3.50
CA MET A 700 10.08 1.64 2.54
C MET A 700 8.77 0.90 2.25
N TYR A 701 8.69 -0.39 2.58
CA TYR A 701 7.50 -1.23 2.45
C TYR A 701 7.15 -1.89 3.80
N PRO A 702 6.55 -1.14 4.76
CA PRO A 702 6.29 -1.59 6.13
C PRO A 702 5.53 -2.92 6.24
N ASP A 703 4.58 -3.13 5.33
CA ASP A 703 3.71 -4.30 5.22
C ASP A 703 4.48 -5.60 4.87
N GLN A 704 5.71 -5.50 4.38
CA GLN A 704 6.55 -6.64 4.04
C GLN A 704 7.18 -7.34 5.24
N ARG A 705 7.05 -6.80 6.47
CA ARG A 705 7.57 -7.40 7.71
C ARG A 705 9.04 -7.79 7.60
N GLU A 706 9.82 -6.90 6.98
CA GLU A 706 11.14 -7.25 6.44
C GLU A 706 12.21 -7.44 7.54
N LEU A 707 12.90 -8.59 7.47
CA LEU A 707 14.18 -8.85 8.12
C LEU A 707 15.24 -9.09 7.05
N ILE A 708 16.35 -8.35 7.11
CA ILE A 708 17.46 -8.48 6.16
C ILE A 708 18.57 -9.32 6.78
N LEU A 709 18.98 -10.39 6.12
CA LEU A 709 20.19 -11.17 6.44
C LEU A 709 21.40 -10.58 5.70
N PRO A 710 22.61 -10.59 6.30
CA PRO A 710 23.81 -10.05 5.69
C PRO A 710 24.22 -10.85 4.46
N ARG A 711 25.00 -10.21 3.59
CA ARG A 711 25.57 -10.86 2.41
C ARG A 711 26.58 -11.95 2.76
N ASN A 712 26.81 -12.86 1.81
CA ASN A 712 27.53 -14.12 2.02
C ASN A 712 26.87 -15.04 3.07
N THR A 713 25.55 -14.94 3.27
CA THR A 713 24.81 -15.86 4.16
C THR A 713 24.78 -17.25 3.54
N VAL A 714 25.16 -18.25 4.34
CA VAL A 714 25.32 -19.64 3.89
C VAL A 714 24.27 -20.52 4.56
N TYR A 715 23.47 -21.23 3.77
CA TYR A 715 22.38 -22.09 4.24
C TYR A 715 22.44 -23.49 3.62
N GLU A 716 21.88 -24.48 4.31
CA GLU A 716 21.79 -25.87 3.87
C GLU A 716 20.32 -26.23 3.70
N ILE A 717 19.93 -26.74 2.53
CA ILE A 717 18.53 -27.11 2.22
C ILE A 717 18.26 -28.48 2.85
N THR A 718 17.31 -28.52 3.77
CA THR A 718 17.04 -29.68 4.64
C THR A 718 15.88 -30.54 4.14
N ASP A 719 14.86 -29.94 3.54
CA ASP A 719 13.73 -30.65 2.91
C ASP A 719 13.10 -29.81 1.78
N VAL A 720 12.40 -30.45 0.86
CA VAL A 720 11.65 -29.78 -0.23
C VAL A 720 10.35 -30.52 -0.51
N VAL A 721 9.22 -29.83 -0.33
CA VAL A 721 7.87 -30.38 -0.47
C VAL A 721 6.99 -29.54 -1.40
N GLN A 722 5.94 -30.15 -1.94
CA GLN A 722 4.90 -29.47 -2.72
C GLN A 722 3.57 -29.54 -1.96
N ASP A 723 2.86 -28.41 -1.85
CA ASP A 723 1.56 -28.35 -1.18
C ASP A 723 0.40 -28.80 -2.10
N GLU A 724 -0.82 -28.88 -1.55
CA GLU A 724 -2.02 -29.28 -2.31
C GLU A 724 -2.43 -28.26 -3.40
N SER A 725 -1.91 -27.03 -3.37
CA SER A 725 -2.10 -26.01 -4.42
C SER A 725 -1.08 -26.13 -5.56
N GLY A 726 -0.05 -26.97 -5.39
CA GLY A 726 1.06 -27.13 -6.34
C GLY A 726 2.22 -26.15 -6.10
N ARG A 727 2.19 -25.36 -5.03
CA ARG A 727 3.30 -24.48 -4.61
C ARG A 727 4.42 -25.31 -3.98
N TRP A 728 5.66 -24.90 -4.22
CA TRP A 728 6.83 -25.51 -3.61
C TRP A 728 7.26 -24.80 -2.33
N HIS A 729 7.64 -25.58 -1.33
CA HIS A 729 8.24 -25.13 -0.09
C HIS A 729 9.64 -25.76 0.05
N ILE A 730 10.66 -24.91 0.15
CA ILE A 730 12.04 -25.29 0.43
C ILE A 730 12.29 -24.97 1.90
N HIS A 731 12.60 -25.98 2.69
CA HIS A 731 13.05 -25.78 4.08
C HIS A 731 14.57 -25.80 4.10
N ALA A 732 15.16 -24.84 4.79
CA ALA A 732 16.60 -24.69 4.89
C ALA A 732 17.03 -24.15 6.25
N LYS A 733 18.27 -24.44 6.62
CA LYS A 733 18.89 -23.94 7.86
C LYS A 733 20.07 -23.04 7.55
N VAL A 734 20.10 -21.86 8.16
CA VAL A 734 21.24 -20.96 8.10
C VAL A 734 22.39 -21.53 8.93
N VAL A 735 23.56 -21.64 8.30
CA VAL A 735 24.77 -22.27 8.85
C VAL A 735 25.86 -21.22 9.15
N ASP A 736 25.90 -20.11 8.41
CA ASP A 736 26.74 -18.95 8.73
C ASP A 736 26.10 -17.65 8.22
N THR A 737 26.34 -16.56 8.95
CA THR A 737 25.93 -15.18 8.63
C THR A 737 27.15 -14.28 8.90
N PRO A 738 28.12 -14.23 7.97
CA PRO A 738 29.45 -13.69 8.26
C PRO A 738 29.43 -12.19 8.53
N ARG A 739 30.42 -11.71 9.32
CA ARG A 739 30.62 -10.28 9.51
C ARG A 739 31.42 -9.69 8.34
N ASN A 740 30.70 -9.14 7.38
CA ASN A 740 31.25 -8.30 6.31
C ASN A 740 31.70 -6.92 6.86
N ASN A 741 32.57 -6.21 6.13
CA ASN A 741 33.09 -4.88 6.52
C ASN A 741 33.43 -3.99 5.29
N GLY A 742 32.63 -4.05 4.22
CA GLY A 742 32.88 -3.41 2.92
C GLY A 742 33.37 -4.35 1.82
N LEU A 743 33.50 -3.80 0.60
CA LEU A 743 34.09 -4.44 -0.60
C LEU A 743 35.64 -4.37 -0.61
#